data_AF-A0A8J6DQM8-F1
#
_entry.id   AF-A0A8J6DQM8-F1
#
_cell.length_a   1.000
_cell.length_b   1.000
_cell.length_c   1.000
_cell.angle_alpha   90.00
_cell.angle_beta   90.00
_cell.angle_gamma   90.00
#
_symmetry.space_group_name_H-M   'P 1'
#
loop_
_entity.id
_entity.type
_entity.pdbx_description
1 polymer ?
#
loop_
_entity_poly.entity_id
_entity_poly.type
_entity_poly.pdbx_seq_one_letter_code
_entity_poly.pdbx_strand_id
1 'polypeptide(L)'
;IVIMGIRGLMSFVEDHSDEFFTDLKLRNTKIIIDGYALFHRLCFSSDLELQYGGDYDSFADVVQKFFESLFACNICPYIVLDGGCDISDKKLATIKDRAREKIQMAHSLSLGGGGYVCPLLIREVFIQVLLKLRVCFVQCFSEADRDIMTLANHWNCPVLSSDSDFCIFDLNTGFCPFNSFHWRNRTTIKGTRDYYIPAKCFSLDAFCRHFSNMSRDLLPLFAVLCGNDYVNLPIMETFFSKVRSPLGATSSKGRRHHRVLGLLNWLSQFDDAASALDNVLKYLPPKSRENVKELLCSSMEEYQQSHVELQDFFQSGAYTCPGAMDLGLPEWVLAALAKGQLPPFISDALVLRRTFLHTQVEHMQRPSAHRISQPIRQVIYGLLLNACPRREALPPQPLVFSEVERINKNIKTSVVAVEFPKDHFDLSNLMELSLASRQILLTETLKVKRTILDPIPALLKLPVAVSCYWLQHSETKAKKHHLQALLLGMLLGPLQAIISSPGKEEQRKGGARKLYEELQRAKQTQPGTRLDLDTAHAFCQWQSCLQMGLYLNQLLFSPFPEPDLTRLYSGSLVHGLCRQLLASASVESLLSKCPEAQHLYQQLFSATKAHAPAELLLPKGKSSSRKKKQKKQGTSQAKNRVGTTSDTRNWHEESNRFGVLMVDNPEDHTEVTKLE
;
A
#
# COMPACT_ATOMS: atom_id res chain seq x y z
N ILE A 1 -5.59 11.58 8.42
CA ILE A 1 -4.85 12.07 7.24
C ILE A 1 -3.40 11.68 7.48
N VAL A 2 -2.74 10.97 6.54
CA VAL A 2 -1.30 10.73 6.62
C VAL A 2 -0.61 12.07 6.37
N ILE A 3 0.25 12.51 7.30
CA ILE A 3 1.04 13.73 7.11
C ILE A 3 2.23 13.35 6.23
N MET A 4 2.33 13.98 5.06
CA MET A 4 3.46 13.85 4.15
C MET A 4 4.16 15.23 4.08
N GLY A 5 5.49 15.20 4.01
CA GLY A 5 6.37 16.36 4.19
C GLY A 5 6.37 16.99 5.59
N ILE A 6 6.62 18.30 5.62
CA ILE A 6 6.94 19.10 6.81
C ILE A 6 5.79 19.14 7.83
N ARG A 7 6.11 18.70 9.06
CA ARG A 7 5.13 18.43 10.12
C ARG A 7 4.41 19.68 10.65
N GLY A 8 3.26 19.98 10.05
CA GLY A 8 2.35 21.04 10.48
C GLY A 8 2.39 22.29 9.60
N LEU A 9 3.24 22.31 8.57
CA LEU A 9 3.28 23.39 7.59
C LEU A 9 1.96 23.49 6.81
N MET A 10 1.44 22.36 6.31
CA MET A 10 0.18 22.38 5.55
C MET A 10 -0.98 22.98 6.36
N SER A 11 -1.13 22.60 7.63
CA SER A 11 -2.15 23.17 8.51
C SER A 11 -1.93 24.66 8.82
N PHE A 12 -0.68 25.14 8.84
CA PHE A 12 -0.40 26.57 8.98
C PHE A 12 -0.78 27.35 7.72
N VAL A 13 -0.52 26.77 6.55
CA VAL A 13 -0.80 27.37 5.24
C VAL A 13 -2.30 27.36 4.94
N GLU A 14 -3.02 26.28 5.26
CA GLU A 14 -4.50 26.21 5.16
C GLU A 14 -5.20 27.16 6.14
N ASP A 15 -4.66 27.38 7.33
CA ASP A 15 -5.18 28.33 8.33
C ASP A 15 -5.17 29.79 7.85
N HIS A 16 -4.32 30.13 6.87
CA HIS A 16 -4.17 31.46 6.28
C HIS A 16 -4.53 31.41 4.78
N SER A 17 -5.56 30.64 4.42
CA SER A 17 -5.83 30.31 3.01
C SER A 17 -6.18 31.50 2.11
N ASP A 18 -6.56 32.64 2.71
CA ASP A 18 -6.94 33.85 1.98
C ASP A 18 -5.75 34.80 1.75
N GLU A 19 -4.60 34.52 2.38
CA GLU A 19 -3.36 35.29 2.22
C GLU A 19 -2.37 34.58 1.28
N PHE A 20 -2.26 33.25 1.37
CA PHE A 20 -1.25 32.48 0.63
C PHE A 20 -1.76 31.81 -0.65
N PHE A 21 -3.08 31.73 -0.86
CA PHE A 21 -3.65 31.11 -2.05
C PHE A 21 -4.40 32.10 -2.94
N THR A 22 -4.41 31.77 -4.23
CA THR A 22 -5.21 32.42 -5.25
C THR A 22 -6.25 31.44 -5.80
N ASP A 23 -7.48 31.91 -6.02
CA ASP A 23 -8.53 31.10 -6.64
C ASP A 23 -8.25 30.88 -8.13
N LEU A 24 -8.13 29.62 -8.53
CA LEU A 24 -7.76 29.20 -9.88
C LEU A 24 -8.90 28.44 -10.56
N LYS A 25 -9.20 28.83 -11.80
CA LYS A 25 -10.23 28.18 -12.65
C LYS A 25 -9.55 27.29 -13.68
N LEU A 26 -9.13 26.10 -13.26
CA LEU A 26 -8.32 25.20 -14.08
C LEU A 26 -9.10 24.68 -15.29
N ARG A 27 -8.55 24.92 -16.48
CA ARG A 27 -8.99 24.45 -17.81
C ARG A 27 -7.87 24.69 -18.84
N ASN A 28 -7.92 24.02 -19.99
CA ASN A 28 -7.05 24.29 -21.15
C ASN A 28 -5.54 24.34 -20.82
N THR A 29 -5.07 23.48 -19.92
CA THR A 29 -3.68 23.53 -19.41
C THR A 29 -3.10 22.14 -19.19
N LYS A 30 -1.76 22.04 -19.20
CA LYS A 30 -1.07 20.90 -18.59
C LYS A 30 -1.17 21.00 -17.07
N ILE A 31 -1.13 19.86 -16.38
CA ILE A 31 -0.98 19.78 -14.93
C ILE A 31 -0.09 18.58 -14.60
N ILE A 32 0.90 18.78 -13.73
CA ILE A 32 1.71 17.68 -13.22
C ILE A 32 1.12 17.26 -11.88
N ILE A 33 0.97 15.96 -11.68
CA ILE A 33 0.28 15.42 -10.53
C ILE A 33 1.19 14.40 -9.85
N ASP A 34 1.42 14.62 -8.56
CA ASP A 34 2.01 13.62 -7.66
C ASP A 34 1.08 12.40 -7.61
N GLY A 35 1.58 11.30 -8.15
CA GLY A 35 0.86 10.06 -8.31
C GLY A 35 0.58 9.35 -6.99
N TYR A 36 1.47 9.41 -5.99
CA TYR A 36 1.26 8.75 -4.71
C TYR A 36 0.30 9.56 -3.81
N ALA A 37 0.37 10.89 -3.81
CA ALA A 37 -0.64 11.72 -3.16
C ALA A 37 -2.01 11.60 -3.84
N LEU A 38 -2.08 11.60 -5.19
CA LEU A 38 -3.33 11.34 -5.92
C LEU A 38 -3.92 9.98 -5.54
N PHE A 39 -3.08 8.95 -5.60
CA PHE A 39 -3.42 7.58 -5.29
C PHE A 39 -4.02 7.46 -3.88
N HIS A 40 -3.33 7.97 -2.85
CA HIS A 40 -3.81 7.96 -1.48
C HIS A 40 -5.08 8.81 -1.31
N ARG A 41 -5.17 9.96 -1.97
CA ARG A 41 -6.34 10.84 -1.91
C ARG A 41 -7.58 10.16 -2.47
N LEU A 42 -7.50 9.57 -3.67
CA LEU A 42 -8.65 8.92 -4.31
C LEU A 42 -9.10 7.68 -3.52
N CYS A 43 -8.16 6.94 -2.94
CA CYS A 43 -8.44 5.77 -2.10
C CYS A 43 -9.23 6.14 -0.83
N PHE A 44 -8.86 7.23 -0.14
CA PHE A 44 -9.43 7.59 1.17
C PHE A 44 -10.54 8.65 1.16
N SER A 45 -10.76 9.38 0.06
CA SER A 45 -11.78 10.45 -0.03
C SER A 45 -13.07 10.06 -0.78
N SER A 46 -13.27 8.76 -1.02
CA SER A 46 -14.28 8.27 -1.98
C SER A 46 -15.25 7.23 -1.41
N ASP A 47 -15.44 7.21 -0.09
CA ASP A 47 -16.36 6.31 0.64
C ASP A 47 -16.23 4.84 0.20
N LEU A 48 -15.00 4.42 -0.10
CA LEU A 48 -14.66 3.08 -0.56
C LEU A 48 -14.56 2.12 0.61
N GLU A 49 -15.08 0.91 0.41
CA GLU A 49 -14.95 -0.16 1.38
C GLU A 49 -13.56 -0.82 1.26
N LEU A 50 -12.67 -0.51 2.20
CA LEU A 50 -11.29 -0.98 2.20
C LEU A 50 -11.05 -2.17 3.13
N GLN A 51 -11.97 -2.45 4.07
CA GLN A 51 -11.73 -3.43 5.14
C GLN A 51 -11.70 -4.89 4.66
N TYR A 52 -12.36 -5.20 3.54
CA TYR A 52 -12.43 -6.55 2.95
C TYR A 52 -11.29 -6.85 1.95
N GLY A 53 -10.17 -6.11 2.02
CA GLY A 53 -9.05 -6.28 1.11
C GLY A 53 -9.25 -5.62 -0.26
N GLY A 54 -10.13 -4.61 -0.33
CA GLY A 54 -10.31 -3.71 -1.48
C GLY A 54 -11.39 -4.11 -2.48
N ASP A 55 -12.24 -3.14 -2.82
CA ASP A 55 -13.11 -3.17 -4.01
C ASP A 55 -12.42 -2.45 -5.17
N TYR A 56 -11.62 -3.20 -5.93
CA TYR A 56 -10.80 -2.68 -7.02
C TYR A 56 -11.62 -2.13 -8.20
N ASP A 57 -12.84 -2.66 -8.40
CA ASP A 57 -13.81 -2.13 -9.37
C ASP A 57 -14.31 -0.74 -8.96
N SER A 58 -14.74 -0.57 -7.71
CA SER A 58 -15.19 0.72 -7.16
C SER A 58 -14.08 1.78 -7.21
N PHE A 59 -12.83 1.39 -6.92
CA PHE A 59 -11.68 2.29 -7.01
C PHE A 59 -11.37 2.67 -8.48
N ALA A 60 -11.41 1.72 -9.41
CA ALA A 60 -11.19 2.00 -10.83
C ALA A 60 -12.23 3.00 -11.38
N ASP A 61 -13.50 2.87 -11.00
CA ASP A 61 -14.56 3.83 -11.36
C ASP A 61 -14.30 5.24 -10.82
N VAL A 62 -13.76 5.37 -9.60
CA VAL A 62 -13.38 6.66 -9.00
C VAL A 62 -12.23 7.31 -9.76
N VAL A 63 -11.19 6.54 -10.05
CA VAL A 63 -10.01 7.01 -10.82
C VAL A 63 -10.43 7.43 -12.23
N GLN A 64 -11.29 6.64 -12.88
CA GLN A 64 -11.83 6.99 -14.20
C GLN A 64 -12.61 8.31 -14.18
N LYS A 65 -13.53 8.50 -13.22
CA LYS A 65 -14.29 9.76 -13.08
C LYS A 65 -13.42 10.99 -12.80
N PHE A 66 -12.30 10.82 -12.10
CA PHE A 66 -11.32 11.88 -11.87
C PHE A 66 -10.71 12.35 -13.20
N PHE A 67 -10.16 11.43 -13.99
CA PHE A 67 -9.54 11.76 -15.28
C PHE A 67 -10.56 12.24 -16.33
N GLU A 68 -11.75 11.64 -16.40
CA GLU A 68 -12.85 12.14 -17.24
C GLU A 68 -13.21 13.60 -16.92
N SER A 69 -13.10 14.02 -15.65
CA SER A 69 -13.36 15.40 -15.24
C SER A 69 -12.25 16.37 -15.63
N LEU A 70 -10.98 15.91 -15.64
CA LEU A 70 -9.85 16.66 -16.20
C LEU A 70 -10.01 16.85 -17.72
N PHE A 71 -10.27 15.77 -18.44
CA PHE A 71 -10.45 15.79 -19.90
C PHE A 71 -11.65 16.64 -20.32
N ALA A 72 -12.76 16.61 -19.57
CA ALA A 72 -13.92 17.47 -19.81
C ALA A 72 -13.63 18.98 -19.66
N CYS A 73 -12.55 19.35 -18.98
CA CYS A 73 -12.07 20.73 -18.85
C CYS A 73 -10.85 21.02 -19.76
N ASN A 74 -10.55 20.10 -20.70
CA ASN A 74 -9.38 20.14 -21.58
C ASN A 74 -8.05 20.31 -20.80
N ILE A 75 -7.92 19.59 -19.69
CA ILE A 75 -6.70 19.53 -18.89
C ILE A 75 -5.91 18.28 -19.30
N CYS A 76 -4.61 18.44 -19.54
CA CYS A 76 -3.69 17.35 -19.86
C CYS A 76 -2.89 16.93 -18.60
N PRO A 77 -3.27 15.84 -17.91
CA PRO A 77 -2.54 15.34 -16.74
C PRO A 77 -1.27 14.58 -17.13
N TYR A 78 -0.20 14.86 -16.40
CA TYR A 78 1.04 14.09 -16.38
C TYR A 78 1.26 13.59 -14.96
N ILE A 79 1.19 12.28 -14.75
CA ILE A 79 1.38 11.67 -13.44
C ILE A 79 2.86 11.33 -13.24
N VAL A 80 3.43 11.67 -12.08
CA VAL A 80 4.77 11.24 -11.69
C VAL A 80 4.66 10.43 -10.40
N LEU A 81 5.21 9.22 -10.37
CA LEU A 81 5.13 8.29 -9.24
C LEU A 81 6.48 8.11 -8.57
N ASP A 82 6.51 8.14 -7.23
CA ASP A 82 7.68 7.79 -6.43
C ASP A 82 8.17 6.38 -6.72
N GLY A 83 9.48 6.26 -6.97
CA GLY A 83 10.20 5.00 -6.99
C GLY A 83 10.41 4.41 -5.61
N GLY A 84 11.35 3.46 -5.52
CA GLY A 84 11.64 2.76 -4.26
C GLY A 84 13.09 2.87 -3.78
N CYS A 85 14.02 3.29 -4.64
CA CYS A 85 15.44 3.28 -4.34
C CYS A 85 15.93 4.53 -3.56
N ASP A 86 15.61 4.61 -2.27
CA ASP A 86 16.40 5.43 -1.33
C ASP A 86 17.68 4.68 -0.93
N ILE A 87 18.75 4.91 -1.70
CA ILE A 87 20.10 4.36 -1.46
C ILE A 87 20.72 4.94 -0.18
N SER A 88 20.30 6.15 0.21
CA SER A 88 20.89 6.89 1.32
C SER A 88 20.39 6.43 2.70
N ASP A 89 19.33 5.62 2.73
CA ASP A 89 18.60 5.20 3.94
C ASP A 89 18.05 6.38 4.79
N LYS A 90 18.11 7.63 4.31
CA LYS A 90 17.64 8.83 5.03
C LYS A 90 16.18 8.68 5.48
N LYS A 91 15.29 8.22 4.61
CA LYS A 91 13.86 8.03 4.97
C LYS A 91 13.56 6.67 5.62
N LEU A 92 14.54 5.78 5.83
CA LEU A 92 14.31 4.42 6.36
C LEU A 92 13.62 4.42 7.73
N ALA A 93 13.96 5.38 8.60
CA ALA A 93 13.30 5.54 9.89
C ALA A 93 11.81 5.93 9.72
N THR A 94 11.54 6.95 8.91
CA THR A 94 10.20 7.44 8.57
C THR A 94 9.35 6.35 7.92
N ILE A 95 9.90 5.54 7.01
CA ILE A 95 9.22 4.41 6.38
C ILE A 95 8.88 3.33 7.42
N LYS A 96 9.80 2.99 8.34
CA LYS A 96 9.55 2.04 9.45
C LYS A 96 8.49 2.56 10.43
N ASP A 97 8.45 3.86 10.70
CA ASP A 97 7.41 4.48 11.54
C ASP A 97 6.04 4.42 10.86
N ARG A 98 5.95 4.87 9.59
CA ARG A 98 4.74 4.77 8.75
C ARG A 98 4.24 3.31 8.62
N ALA A 99 5.15 2.33 8.55
CA ALA A 99 4.80 0.91 8.53
C ALA A 99 4.20 0.44 9.86
N ARG A 100 4.75 0.85 11.01
CA ARG A 100 4.17 0.56 12.34
C ARG A 100 2.78 1.18 12.51
N GLU A 101 2.59 2.42 12.07
CA GLU A 101 1.26 3.08 12.08
C GLU A 101 0.24 2.34 11.21
N LYS A 102 0.63 1.92 9.99
CA LYS A 102 -0.22 1.10 9.09
C LYS A 102 -0.63 -0.22 9.74
N ILE A 103 0.27 -0.89 10.47
CA ILE A 103 -0.05 -2.13 11.24
C ILE A 103 -1.06 -1.86 12.36
N GLN A 104 -0.92 -0.74 13.07
CA GLN A 104 -1.87 -0.36 14.13
C GLN A 104 -3.25 -0.03 13.54
N MET A 105 -3.31 0.71 12.43
CA MET A 105 -4.57 0.99 11.72
C MET A 105 -5.22 -0.28 11.15
N ALA A 106 -4.45 -1.20 10.58
CA ALA A 106 -4.97 -2.48 10.08
C ALA A 106 -5.53 -3.35 11.21
N HIS A 107 -4.89 -3.33 12.39
CA HIS A 107 -5.42 -3.98 13.59
C HIS A 107 -6.70 -3.30 14.11
N SER A 108 -6.80 -1.97 14.05
CA SER A 108 -8.02 -1.23 14.41
C SER A 108 -9.19 -1.63 13.50
N LEU A 109 -8.98 -1.56 12.18
CA LEU A 109 -9.97 -1.94 11.15
C LEU A 109 -10.44 -3.40 11.32
N SER A 110 -9.54 -4.33 11.62
CA SER A 110 -9.91 -5.74 11.81
C SER A 110 -10.81 -5.99 13.03
N LEU A 111 -10.87 -5.05 13.97
CA LEU A 111 -11.78 -5.07 15.12
C LEU A 111 -13.06 -4.23 14.94
N GLY A 112 -13.26 -3.60 13.77
CA GLY A 112 -14.36 -2.65 13.53
C GLY A 112 -14.08 -1.24 14.06
N GLY A 113 -12.83 -0.92 14.40
CA GLY A 113 -12.39 0.44 14.72
C GLY A 113 -12.04 1.25 13.46
N GLY A 114 -11.86 2.56 13.64
CA GLY A 114 -11.46 3.45 12.54
C GLY A 114 -9.99 3.30 12.12
N GLY A 115 -9.69 3.61 10.87
CA GLY A 115 -8.34 3.60 10.32
C GLY A 115 -8.35 3.73 8.78
N TYR A 116 -7.19 3.93 8.18
CA TYR A 116 -7.04 4.01 6.72
C TYR A 116 -5.85 3.16 6.28
N VAL A 117 -6.11 2.09 5.54
CA VAL A 117 -5.10 1.17 5.01
C VAL A 117 -5.43 0.90 3.54
N CYS A 118 -4.47 1.10 2.66
CA CYS A 118 -4.66 0.81 1.24
C CYS A 118 -4.70 -0.72 1.00
N PRO A 119 -5.61 -1.21 0.14
CA PRO A 119 -5.59 -2.61 -0.30
C PRO A 119 -4.28 -2.99 -1.00
N LEU A 120 -4.02 -4.29 -1.21
CA LEU A 120 -2.69 -4.73 -1.65
C LEU A 120 -2.37 -4.43 -3.11
N LEU A 121 -3.30 -4.69 -4.03
CA LEU A 121 -3.10 -4.63 -5.50
C LEU A 121 -3.53 -3.28 -6.11
N ILE A 122 -3.75 -2.31 -5.24
CA ILE A 122 -4.39 -1.03 -5.55
C ILE A 122 -3.51 -0.14 -6.44
N ARG A 123 -2.18 -0.27 -6.34
CA ARG A 123 -1.20 0.43 -7.20
C ARG A 123 -1.26 -0.13 -8.62
N GLU A 124 -1.28 -1.45 -8.74
CA GLU A 124 -1.37 -2.17 -10.02
C GLU A 124 -2.69 -1.83 -10.72
N VAL A 125 -3.80 -1.79 -9.98
CA VAL A 125 -5.10 -1.32 -10.46
C VAL A 125 -5.05 0.13 -10.94
N PHE A 126 -4.38 1.03 -10.21
CA PHE A 126 -4.19 2.41 -10.63
C PHE A 126 -3.42 2.50 -11.96
N ILE A 127 -2.29 1.80 -12.10
CA ILE A 127 -1.51 1.72 -13.35
C ILE A 127 -2.36 1.17 -14.50
N GLN A 128 -3.11 0.08 -14.30
CA GLN A 128 -3.98 -0.49 -15.33
C GLN A 128 -5.06 0.50 -15.79
N VAL A 129 -5.60 1.34 -14.90
CA VAL A 129 -6.55 2.40 -15.27
C VAL A 129 -5.86 3.54 -16.04
N LEU A 130 -4.65 3.98 -15.64
CA LEU A 130 -3.88 4.99 -16.38
C LEU A 130 -3.60 4.54 -17.82
N LEU A 131 -3.11 3.29 -17.99
CA LEU A 131 -2.84 2.68 -19.30
C LEU A 131 -4.12 2.59 -20.16
N LYS A 132 -5.24 2.14 -19.57
CA LYS A 132 -6.54 2.03 -20.25
C LYS A 132 -7.08 3.39 -20.72
N LEU A 133 -6.88 4.45 -19.93
CA LEU A 133 -7.29 5.82 -20.26
C LEU A 133 -6.26 6.57 -21.11
N ARG A 134 -5.09 5.97 -21.38
CA ARG A 134 -3.94 6.59 -22.07
C ARG A 134 -3.46 7.88 -21.41
N VAL A 135 -3.52 7.94 -20.08
CA VAL A 135 -2.93 9.04 -19.31
C VAL A 135 -1.41 8.92 -19.35
N CYS A 136 -0.71 10.02 -19.62
CA CYS A 136 0.74 10.07 -19.55
C CYS A 136 1.20 9.93 -18.09
N PHE A 137 2.05 8.95 -17.81
CA PHE A 137 2.67 8.80 -16.50
C PHE A 137 4.11 8.31 -16.61
N VAL A 138 4.91 8.63 -15.60
CA VAL A 138 6.27 8.09 -15.40
C VAL A 138 6.42 7.64 -13.95
N GLN A 139 7.24 6.63 -13.75
CA GLN A 139 7.59 6.05 -12.46
C GLN A 139 9.08 6.33 -12.21
N CYS A 140 9.38 7.23 -11.29
CA CYS A 140 10.75 7.62 -10.96
C CYS A 140 11.53 6.44 -10.36
N PHE A 141 12.86 6.52 -10.41
CA PHE A 141 13.75 5.51 -9.83
C PHE A 141 13.85 5.65 -8.30
N SER A 142 13.98 6.90 -7.86
CA SER A 142 13.92 7.36 -6.48
C SER A 142 12.67 8.23 -6.26
N GLU A 143 12.71 9.15 -5.32
CA GLU A 143 11.63 10.09 -4.99
C GLU A 143 11.31 11.03 -6.17
N ALA A 144 10.02 11.32 -6.36
CA ALA A 144 9.52 12.09 -7.50
C ALA A 144 9.52 13.61 -7.27
N ASP A 145 9.61 14.10 -6.04
CA ASP A 145 9.33 15.50 -5.70
C ASP A 145 10.20 16.51 -6.47
N ARG A 146 11.51 16.25 -6.57
CA ARG A 146 12.47 17.07 -7.34
C ARG A 146 12.20 17.02 -8.83
N ASP A 147 11.85 15.84 -9.34
CA ASP A 147 11.56 15.63 -10.76
C ASP A 147 10.24 16.33 -11.16
N ILE A 148 9.23 16.29 -10.29
CA ILE A 148 7.96 17.03 -10.42
C ILE A 148 8.22 18.54 -10.47
N MET A 149 9.01 19.07 -9.52
CA MET A 149 9.35 20.49 -9.48
C MET A 149 10.08 20.95 -10.75
N THR A 150 11.08 20.17 -11.18
CA THR A 150 11.91 20.48 -12.35
C THR A 150 11.06 20.48 -13.63
N LEU A 151 10.21 19.47 -13.82
CA LEU A 151 9.30 19.37 -14.95
C LEU A 151 8.22 20.47 -14.95
N ALA A 152 7.70 20.85 -13.78
CA ALA A 152 6.70 21.91 -13.62
C ALA A 152 7.23 23.28 -13.99
N ASN A 153 8.46 23.58 -13.59
CA ASN A 153 9.14 24.82 -13.97
C ASN A 153 9.49 24.84 -15.46
N HIS A 154 9.94 23.72 -16.03
CA HIS A 154 10.27 23.60 -17.45
C HIS A 154 9.04 23.76 -18.38
N TRP A 155 7.89 23.18 -18.02
CA TRP A 155 6.64 23.34 -18.77
C TRP A 155 5.77 24.52 -18.33
N ASN A 156 6.19 25.24 -17.29
CA ASN A 156 5.48 26.37 -16.69
C ASN A 156 4.01 26.02 -16.38
N CYS A 157 3.79 24.94 -15.63
CA CYS A 157 2.45 24.40 -15.34
C CYS A 157 2.29 23.94 -13.88
N PRO A 158 1.09 24.09 -13.28
CA PRO A 158 0.88 23.86 -11.85
C PRO A 158 1.08 22.40 -11.44
N VAL A 159 1.55 22.23 -10.21
CA VAL A 159 1.69 20.92 -9.52
C VAL A 159 0.45 20.64 -8.68
N LEU A 160 -0.05 19.40 -8.69
CA LEU A 160 -1.15 18.92 -7.85
C LEU A 160 -0.66 17.80 -6.92
N SER A 161 -0.59 18.08 -5.62
CA SER A 161 -0.16 17.14 -4.56
C SER A 161 -0.92 17.38 -3.24
N SER A 162 -0.68 16.55 -2.22
CA SER A 162 -1.01 16.83 -0.80
C SER A 162 0.24 17.07 0.05
N ASP A 163 1.44 16.92 -0.52
CA ASP A 163 2.68 17.10 0.22
C ASP A 163 2.95 18.60 0.48
N SER A 164 3.50 18.89 1.64
CA SER A 164 3.84 20.25 2.07
C SER A 164 5.26 20.67 1.71
N ASP A 165 6.10 19.76 1.23
CA ASP A 165 7.39 20.10 0.62
C ASP A 165 7.19 20.95 -0.66
N PHE A 166 6.05 20.83 -1.36
CA PHE A 166 5.65 21.74 -2.47
C PHE A 166 5.31 23.18 -2.06
N CYS A 167 5.27 23.50 -0.76
CA CYS A 167 5.26 24.89 -0.29
C CYS A 167 6.67 25.50 -0.19
N ILE A 168 7.73 24.69 -0.34
CA ILE A 168 9.14 25.07 -0.20
C ILE A 168 9.86 25.08 -1.55
N PHE A 169 9.52 24.15 -2.44
CA PHE A 169 10.00 24.12 -3.82
C PHE A 169 9.68 25.43 -4.56
N ASP A 170 10.70 25.98 -5.25
CA ASP A 170 10.56 27.21 -6.03
C ASP A 170 9.78 26.97 -7.34
N LEU A 171 8.46 26.98 -7.25
CA LEU A 171 7.53 26.69 -8.36
C LEU A 171 7.01 27.96 -9.04
N ASN A 172 7.36 28.15 -10.32
CA ASN A 172 6.98 29.30 -11.13
C ASN A 172 5.46 29.57 -11.19
N THR A 173 4.65 28.51 -11.33
CA THR A 173 3.17 28.61 -11.40
C THR A 173 2.47 28.29 -10.08
N GLY A 174 3.21 27.97 -9.02
CA GLY A 174 2.66 27.56 -7.73
C GLY A 174 2.10 26.13 -7.67
N PHE A 175 1.59 25.81 -6.48
CA PHE A 175 1.18 24.47 -6.04
C PHE A 175 -0.32 24.43 -5.72
N CYS A 176 -1.04 23.43 -6.23
CA CYS A 176 -2.46 23.19 -5.96
C CYS A 176 -2.64 22.01 -4.99
N PRO A 177 -3.20 22.22 -3.79
CA PRO A 177 -3.53 21.12 -2.88
C PRO A 177 -4.75 20.31 -3.33
N PHE A 178 -4.70 18.99 -3.13
CA PHE A 178 -5.88 18.13 -3.30
C PHE A 178 -7.08 18.46 -2.40
N ASN A 179 -6.90 19.26 -1.34
CA ASN A 179 -7.98 19.75 -0.48
C ASN A 179 -8.84 20.82 -1.16
N SER A 180 -8.25 21.70 -1.96
CA SER A 180 -8.95 22.76 -2.68
C SER A 180 -9.37 22.36 -4.10
N PHE A 181 -8.89 21.23 -4.62
CA PHE A 181 -9.15 20.77 -5.99
C PHE A 181 -10.51 20.07 -6.14
N HIS A 182 -11.55 20.83 -6.51
CA HIS A 182 -12.95 20.38 -6.51
C HIS A 182 -13.38 19.60 -7.77
N TRP A 183 -12.62 18.57 -8.16
CA TRP A 183 -12.82 17.81 -9.40
C TRP A 183 -14.22 17.19 -9.58
N ARG A 184 -14.92 16.83 -8.49
CA ARG A 184 -16.30 16.31 -8.54
C ARG A 184 -17.33 17.38 -8.94
N ASN A 185 -17.03 18.65 -8.66
CA ASN A 185 -17.92 19.79 -8.85
C ASN A 185 -17.42 20.68 -9.99
N ARG A 186 -17.56 20.17 -11.23
CA ARG A 186 -17.24 20.94 -12.45
C ARG A 186 -18.23 22.10 -12.60
N THR A 187 -17.71 23.31 -12.77
CA THR A 187 -18.53 24.52 -12.93
C THR A 187 -18.50 24.98 -14.38
N THR A 188 -19.64 25.40 -14.92
CA THR A 188 -19.73 26.00 -16.25
C THR A 188 -19.37 27.48 -16.21
N ILE A 189 -18.66 27.97 -17.22
CA ILE A 189 -18.44 29.41 -17.39
C ILE A 189 -19.74 30.04 -17.89
N LYS A 190 -20.24 31.06 -17.17
CA LYS A 190 -21.46 31.80 -17.56
C LYS A 190 -21.35 32.28 -19.01
N GLY A 191 -22.27 31.83 -19.87
CA GLY A 191 -22.35 32.20 -21.28
C GLY A 191 -21.59 31.30 -22.26
N THR A 192 -20.89 30.24 -21.81
CA THR A 192 -20.24 29.26 -22.71
C THR A 192 -20.64 27.83 -22.37
N ARG A 193 -20.21 26.86 -23.20
CA ARG A 193 -20.33 25.42 -22.91
C ARG A 193 -19.08 24.85 -22.20
N ASP A 194 -18.13 25.70 -21.85
CA ASP A 194 -16.85 25.28 -21.27
C ASP A 194 -16.98 24.96 -19.77
N TYR A 195 -16.35 23.88 -19.35
CA TYR A 195 -16.19 23.50 -17.95
C TYR A 195 -14.83 23.97 -17.41
N TYR A 196 -14.78 24.25 -16.11
CA TYR A 196 -13.54 24.40 -15.36
C TYR A 196 -13.64 23.69 -14.01
N ILE A 197 -12.48 23.36 -13.44
CA ILE A 197 -12.37 22.84 -12.08
C ILE A 197 -11.98 24.00 -11.15
N PRO A 198 -12.78 24.31 -10.11
CA PRO A 198 -12.37 25.24 -9.06
C PRO A 198 -11.21 24.63 -8.25
N ALA A 199 -10.15 25.41 -8.07
CA ALA A 199 -8.98 25.06 -7.27
C ALA A 199 -8.45 26.29 -6.52
N LYS A 200 -7.63 26.08 -5.49
CA LYS A 200 -6.77 27.14 -4.92
C LYS A 200 -5.31 26.82 -5.24
N CYS A 201 -4.52 27.82 -5.65
CA CYS A 201 -3.10 27.69 -5.95
C CYS A 201 -2.27 28.52 -4.95
N PHE A 202 -1.34 27.86 -4.26
CA PHE A 202 -0.39 28.45 -3.32
C PHE A 202 0.65 29.26 -4.08
N SER A 203 0.86 30.51 -3.65
CA SER A 203 1.89 31.40 -4.21
C SER A 203 3.03 31.55 -3.21
N LEU A 204 4.20 31.03 -3.57
CA LEU A 204 5.42 31.18 -2.77
C LEU A 204 5.80 32.66 -2.61
N ASP A 205 5.55 33.50 -3.63
CA ASP A 205 5.73 34.95 -3.53
C ASP A 205 4.79 35.61 -2.51
N ALA A 206 3.54 35.14 -2.38
CA ALA A 206 2.62 35.67 -1.37
C ALA A 206 3.08 35.27 0.04
N PHE A 207 3.57 34.04 0.19
CA PHE A 207 4.15 33.53 1.43
C PHE A 207 5.40 34.32 1.85
N CYS A 208 6.39 34.50 0.97
CA CYS A 208 7.58 35.31 1.24
C CYS A 208 7.24 36.78 1.55
N ARG A 209 6.27 37.38 0.85
CA ARG A 209 5.81 38.76 1.11
C ARG A 209 5.24 38.94 2.51
N HIS A 210 4.51 37.96 3.04
CA HIS A 210 3.98 38.01 4.41
C HIS A 210 5.11 38.06 5.46
N PHE A 211 6.22 37.34 5.23
CA PHE A 211 7.38 37.31 6.12
C PHE A 211 8.46 38.34 5.74
N SER A 212 8.06 39.61 5.60
CA SER A 212 8.97 40.75 5.34
C SER A 212 9.82 40.62 4.05
N ASN A 213 9.29 39.97 3.00
CA ASN A 213 10.01 39.62 1.77
C ASN A 213 11.22 38.69 1.99
N MET A 214 11.07 37.71 2.88
CA MET A 214 12.10 36.69 3.16
C MET A 214 12.61 36.02 1.85
N SER A 215 13.93 35.89 1.72
CA SER A 215 14.56 35.23 0.56
C SER A 215 14.06 33.79 0.40
N ARG A 216 13.84 33.37 -0.86
CA ARG A 216 13.44 32.00 -1.21
C ARG A 216 14.50 30.97 -0.78
N ASP A 217 15.77 31.35 -0.80
CA ASP A 217 16.92 30.50 -0.43
C ASP A 217 16.88 30.04 1.04
N LEU A 218 16.11 30.73 1.89
CA LEU A 218 15.92 30.38 3.30
C LEU A 218 14.88 29.28 3.51
N LEU A 219 14.03 29.00 2.52
CA LEU A 219 12.93 28.03 2.63
C LEU A 219 13.41 26.57 2.75
N PRO A 220 14.43 26.11 2.00
CA PRO A 220 15.03 24.78 2.24
C PRO A 220 15.58 24.64 3.66
N LEU A 221 16.25 25.67 4.20
CA LEU A 221 16.73 25.66 5.58
C LEU A 221 15.56 25.61 6.58
N PHE A 222 14.50 26.41 6.37
CA PHE A 222 13.26 26.34 7.16
C PHE A 222 12.69 24.91 7.22
N ALA A 223 12.60 24.24 6.07
CA ALA A 223 12.03 22.90 5.97
C ALA A 223 12.81 21.88 6.81
N VAL A 224 14.14 21.86 6.67
CA VAL A 224 15.02 20.95 7.41
C VAL A 224 15.00 21.26 8.91
N LEU A 225 15.01 22.54 9.30
CA LEU A 225 14.93 22.96 10.71
C LEU A 225 13.58 22.63 11.37
N CYS A 226 12.47 22.71 10.63
CA CYS A 226 11.13 22.40 11.13
C CYS A 226 10.89 20.89 11.35
N GLY A 227 11.76 20.04 10.78
CA GLY A 227 11.61 18.59 10.77
C GLY A 227 10.80 18.11 9.56
N ASN A 228 11.49 17.99 8.44
CA ASN A 228 11.02 17.32 7.23
C ASN A 228 11.25 15.79 7.32
N ASP A 229 10.95 15.05 6.25
CA ASP A 229 10.99 13.58 6.24
C ASP A 229 12.40 12.97 6.44
N TYR A 230 13.46 13.78 6.30
CA TYR A 230 14.87 13.38 6.36
C TYR A 230 15.53 13.63 7.72
N VAL A 231 15.08 14.64 8.48
CA VAL A 231 15.77 15.12 9.70
C VAL A 231 14.82 15.21 10.90
N ASN A 232 14.96 14.28 11.84
CA ASN A 232 14.29 14.32 13.15
C ASN A 232 15.33 14.40 14.27
N LEU A 233 15.78 15.61 14.59
CA LEU A 233 16.84 15.87 15.57
C LEU A 233 16.27 16.32 16.93
N PRO A 234 16.33 15.48 17.99
CA PRO A 234 16.04 15.92 19.37
C PRO A 234 16.90 17.12 19.80
N ILE A 235 18.10 17.21 19.22
CA ILE A 235 19.06 18.31 19.40
C ILE A 235 18.40 19.67 19.09
N MET A 236 17.48 19.74 18.11
CA MET A 236 16.78 20.98 17.75
C MET A 236 15.80 21.47 18.82
N GLU A 237 15.32 20.63 19.74
CA GLU A 237 14.50 21.12 20.86
C GLU A 237 15.32 22.03 21.81
N THR A 238 16.65 21.86 21.84
CA THR A 238 17.61 22.75 22.52
C THR A 238 17.77 24.11 21.82
N PHE A 239 17.48 24.18 20.51
CA PHE A 239 17.43 25.41 19.73
C PHE A 239 16.07 26.10 19.88
N PHE A 240 14.96 25.37 19.70
CA PHE A 240 13.59 25.89 19.85
C PHE A 240 13.25 26.39 21.27
N SER A 241 13.94 25.90 22.30
CA SER A 241 13.82 26.42 23.68
C SER A 241 14.56 27.75 23.91
N LYS A 242 15.44 28.16 22.98
CA LYS A 242 16.24 29.40 23.04
C LYS A 242 15.78 30.46 22.02
N VAL A 243 15.24 30.03 20.87
CA VAL A 243 14.55 30.93 19.93
C VAL A 243 13.25 31.41 20.58
N ARG A 244 13.19 32.69 20.93
CA ARG A 244 12.02 33.29 21.59
C ARG A 244 10.81 33.21 20.65
N SER A 245 9.80 32.44 21.05
CA SER A 245 8.45 32.58 20.46
C SER A 245 7.88 33.97 20.79
N PRO A 246 7.02 34.57 19.95
CA PRO A 246 6.38 35.84 20.26
C PRO A 246 5.63 35.76 21.59
N LEU A 247 6.00 36.61 22.57
CA LEU A 247 5.24 36.73 23.81
C LEU A 247 3.89 37.42 23.51
N GLY A 248 2.78 36.75 23.82
CA GLY A 248 1.45 37.39 23.87
C GLY A 248 0.30 36.66 23.18
N ALA A 249 0.55 35.65 22.34
CA ALA A 249 -0.52 34.95 21.62
C ALA A 249 -1.11 33.77 22.43
N THR A 250 -2.05 34.04 23.34
CA THR A 250 -2.96 33.02 23.91
C THR A 250 -4.01 32.59 22.87
N SER A 251 -3.55 32.04 21.73
CA SER A 251 -4.44 31.50 20.69
C SER A 251 -4.79 30.04 20.97
N SER A 252 -5.94 29.59 20.47
CA SER A 252 -6.39 28.20 20.53
C SER A 252 -5.58 27.23 19.64
N LYS A 253 -4.59 27.72 18.90
CA LYS A 253 -3.83 26.97 17.90
C LYS A 253 -2.62 26.27 18.52
N GLY A 254 -2.40 25.00 18.14
CA GLY A 254 -1.48 24.11 18.86
C GLY A 254 0.01 24.51 18.83
N ARG A 255 0.82 23.85 19.69
CA ARG A 255 2.28 24.08 19.83
C ARG A 255 3.08 24.03 18.51
N ARG A 256 2.63 23.27 17.50
CA ARG A 256 3.32 23.16 16.19
C ARG A 256 3.16 24.41 15.32
N HIS A 257 1.97 25.02 15.32
CA HIS A 257 1.68 26.25 14.57
C HIS A 257 2.59 27.41 15.05
N HIS A 258 2.77 27.51 16.37
CA HIS A 258 3.69 28.48 16.99
C HIS A 258 5.17 28.21 16.67
N ARG A 259 5.60 26.94 16.51
CA ARG A 259 6.98 26.60 16.07
C ARG A 259 7.23 27.06 14.64
N VAL A 260 6.30 26.80 13.71
CA VAL A 260 6.37 27.26 12.30
C VAL A 260 6.48 28.77 12.23
N LEU A 261 5.53 29.49 12.85
CA LEU A 261 5.49 30.96 12.86
C LEU A 261 6.74 31.58 13.50
N GLY A 262 7.21 31.03 14.62
CA GLY A 262 8.42 31.51 15.30
C GLY A 262 9.70 31.30 14.48
N LEU A 263 9.79 30.20 13.74
CA LEU A 263 10.95 29.90 12.90
C LEU A 263 10.99 30.77 11.64
N LEU A 264 9.86 31.01 10.98
CA LEU A 264 9.77 31.91 9.82
C LEU A 264 10.12 33.37 10.19
N ASN A 265 9.57 33.86 11.31
CA ASN A 265 9.90 35.19 11.84
C ASN A 265 11.35 35.32 12.34
N TRP A 266 12.03 34.21 12.64
CA TRP A 266 13.46 34.20 12.95
C TRP A 266 14.32 34.18 11.68
N LEU A 267 13.95 33.37 10.67
CA LEU A 267 14.67 33.29 9.40
C LEU A 267 14.58 34.59 8.58
N SER A 268 13.45 35.30 8.62
CA SER A 268 13.30 36.62 7.96
C SER A 268 14.24 37.72 8.46
N GLN A 269 15.09 37.46 9.46
CA GLN A 269 16.12 38.36 9.97
C GLN A 269 17.50 38.17 9.30
N PHE A 270 17.61 37.21 8.38
CA PHE A 270 18.85 36.86 7.66
C PHE A 270 18.66 37.10 6.16
N ASP A 271 19.73 37.54 5.49
CA ASP A 271 19.72 37.73 4.04
C ASP A 271 19.93 36.40 3.27
N ASP A 272 20.72 35.49 3.84
CA ASP A 272 21.15 34.25 3.20
C ASP A 272 21.14 33.03 4.14
N ALA A 273 21.03 31.83 3.54
CA ALA A 273 20.93 30.58 4.28
C ALA A 273 22.22 30.13 4.98
N ALA A 274 23.41 30.55 4.50
CA ALA A 274 24.66 30.20 5.16
C ALA A 274 24.85 31.00 6.46
N SER A 275 24.51 32.29 6.46
CA SER A 275 24.48 33.14 7.66
C SER A 275 23.48 32.64 8.71
N ALA A 276 22.29 32.21 8.27
CA ALA A 276 21.29 31.59 9.14
C ALA A 276 21.79 30.25 9.72
N LEU A 277 22.37 29.38 8.88
CA LEU A 277 22.94 28.09 9.28
C LEU A 277 24.08 28.25 10.30
N ASP A 278 25.04 29.13 10.05
CA ASP A 278 26.12 29.42 11.00
C ASP A 278 25.60 30.02 12.32
N ASN A 279 24.41 30.65 12.32
CA ASN A 279 23.73 31.05 13.54
C ASN A 279 23.17 29.84 14.32
N VAL A 280 22.48 28.90 13.64
CA VAL A 280 22.01 27.64 14.25
C VAL A 280 23.17 26.88 14.89
N LEU A 281 24.31 26.75 14.18
CA LEU A 281 25.48 26.01 14.66
C LEU A 281 26.08 26.58 15.96
N LYS A 282 25.95 27.89 16.24
CA LYS A 282 26.41 28.50 17.51
C LYS A 282 25.73 27.90 18.73
N TYR A 283 24.46 27.48 18.61
CA TYR A 283 23.70 26.86 19.70
C TYR A 283 24.07 25.39 19.96
N LEU A 284 24.85 24.76 19.06
CA LEU A 284 25.24 23.36 19.14
C LEU A 284 26.61 23.16 19.80
N PRO A 285 26.85 22.01 20.46
CA PRO A 285 28.16 21.63 20.98
C PRO A 285 29.22 21.60 19.86
N PRO A 286 30.45 22.09 20.09
CA PRO A 286 31.45 22.21 19.03
C PRO A 286 31.80 20.88 18.35
N LYS A 287 31.76 19.76 19.11
CA LYS A 287 32.06 18.41 18.61
C LYS A 287 31.05 17.87 17.58
N SER A 288 29.86 18.45 17.48
CA SER A 288 28.81 17.99 16.55
C SER A 288 28.46 19.01 15.47
N ARG A 289 29.16 20.15 15.40
CA ARG A 289 28.83 21.22 14.44
C ARG A 289 29.05 20.79 13.00
N GLU A 290 30.18 20.17 12.69
CA GLU A 290 30.53 19.82 11.30
C GLU A 290 29.57 18.77 10.74
N ASN A 291 29.38 17.66 11.46
CA ASN A 291 28.45 16.59 11.06
C ASN A 291 27.00 17.10 10.90
N VAL A 292 26.56 18.05 11.74
CA VAL A 292 25.23 18.66 11.59
C VAL A 292 25.20 19.65 10.42
N LYS A 293 26.27 20.41 10.17
CA LYS A 293 26.38 21.30 9.00
C LYS A 293 26.27 20.49 7.70
N GLU A 294 27.04 19.42 7.57
CA GLU A 294 27.02 18.51 6.43
C GLU A 294 25.64 17.84 6.24
N LEU A 295 25.02 17.37 7.32
CA LEU A 295 23.66 16.80 7.29
C LEU A 295 22.60 17.83 6.86
N LEU A 296 22.70 19.07 7.33
CA LEU A 296 21.76 20.14 6.97
C LEU A 296 21.94 20.55 5.50
N CYS A 297 23.17 20.75 5.02
CA CYS A 297 23.45 21.05 3.61
C CYS A 297 22.93 19.96 2.67
N SER A 298 23.29 18.69 2.93
CA SER A 298 22.84 17.53 2.13
C SER A 298 21.35 17.20 2.27
N SER A 299 20.62 17.87 3.16
CA SER A 299 19.15 17.84 3.24
C SER A 299 18.51 19.04 2.55
N MET A 300 19.21 20.16 2.39
CA MET A 300 18.77 21.32 1.61
C MET A 300 18.92 21.09 0.10
N GLU A 301 19.93 20.29 -0.32
CA GLU A 301 20.12 19.84 -1.71
C GLU A 301 18.90 19.11 -2.27
N GLU A 302 18.07 18.49 -1.43
CA GLU A 302 16.83 17.81 -1.86
C GLU A 302 15.73 18.77 -2.33
N TYR A 303 15.86 20.08 -2.08
CA TYR A 303 14.95 21.10 -2.61
C TYR A 303 15.46 21.74 -3.92
N GLN A 304 16.64 21.33 -4.42
CA GLN A 304 17.22 21.82 -5.67
C GLN A 304 16.71 21.04 -6.88
N GLN A 305 16.93 21.61 -8.07
CA GLN A 305 16.56 20.99 -9.35
C GLN A 305 17.14 19.57 -9.48
N SER A 306 16.39 18.70 -10.17
CA SER A 306 16.82 17.35 -10.46
C SER A 306 17.81 17.31 -11.62
N HIS A 307 18.64 16.28 -11.65
CA HIS A 307 19.46 15.93 -12.82
C HIS A 307 18.72 14.98 -13.79
N VAL A 308 17.46 14.65 -13.51
CA VAL A 308 16.62 13.77 -14.35
C VAL A 308 15.71 14.61 -15.25
N GLU A 309 15.89 14.47 -16.57
CA GLU A 309 15.13 15.20 -17.58
C GLU A 309 13.85 14.45 -17.98
N LEU A 310 12.82 14.50 -17.12
CA LEU A 310 11.53 13.84 -17.39
C LEU A 310 10.85 14.33 -18.68
N GLN A 311 11.15 15.54 -19.15
CA GLN A 311 10.62 16.08 -20.41
C GLN A 311 10.98 15.20 -21.62
N ASP A 312 12.15 14.55 -21.60
CA ASP A 312 12.62 13.69 -22.69
C ASP A 312 11.87 12.36 -22.70
N PHE A 313 11.51 11.84 -21.53
CA PHE A 313 10.66 10.65 -21.43
C PHE A 313 9.27 10.90 -22.02
N PHE A 314 8.65 12.04 -21.71
CA PHE A 314 7.33 12.36 -22.23
C PHE A 314 7.32 12.75 -23.72
N GLN A 315 8.46 13.17 -24.29
CA GLN A 315 8.58 13.55 -25.70
C GLN A 315 9.10 12.41 -26.61
N SER A 316 10.12 11.68 -26.16
CA SER A 316 10.87 10.69 -26.94
C SER A 316 10.80 9.27 -26.38
N GLY A 317 10.37 9.09 -25.13
CA GLY A 317 10.37 7.81 -24.42
C GLY A 317 11.72 7.42 -23.81
N ALA A 318 12.76 8.25 -23.93
CA ALA A 318 14.05 8.07 -23.27
C ALA A 318 13.98 8.44 -21.78
N TYR A 319 14.49 7.58 -20.89
CA TYR A 319 14.57 7.86 -19.46
C TYR A 319 15.99 7.61 -18.97
N THR A 320 16.70 8.68 -18.61
CA THR A 320 18.07 8.64 -18.10
C THR A 320 18.12 9.18 -16.68
N CYS A 321 18.52 8.33 -15.74
CA CYS A 321 18.71 8.70 -14.34
C CYS A 321 20.18 8.44 -13.97
N PRO A 322 20.98 9.48 -13.62
CA PRO A 322 22.40 9.32 -13.30
C PRO A 322 22.66 8.28 -12.20
N GLY A 323 21.93 8.35 -11.08
CA GLY A 323 22.08 7.41 -9.98
C GLY A 323 21.74 5.95 -10.33
N ALA A 324 20.93 5.72 -11.36
CA ALA A 324 20.65 4.38 -11.87
C ALA A 324 21.74 3.86 -12.83
N MET A 325 22.37 4.77 -13.58
CA MET A 325 23.52 4.47 -14.45
C MET A 325 24.76 4.10 -13.62
N ASP A 326 25.03 4.81 -12.52
CA ASP A 326 26.15 4.56 -11.60
C ASP A 326 26.09 3.17 -10.94
N LEU A 327 24.88 2.63 -10.77
CA LEU A 327 24.63 1.28 -10.26
C LEU A 327 24.82 0.18 -11.33
N GLY A 328 24.96 0.54 -12.61
CA GLY A 328 25.15 -0.42 -13.71
C GLY A 328 23.93 -1.31 -13.98
N LEU A 329 22.72 -0.82 -13.70
CA LEU A 329 21.48 -1.57 -13.92
C LEU A 329 21.18 -1.74 -15.42
N PRO A 330 20.63 -2.88 -15.88
CA PRO A 330 20.31 -3.07 -17.29
C PRO A 330 19.27 -2.05 -17.79
N GLU A 331 19.52 -1.44 -18.95
CA GLU A 331 18.69 -0.37 -19.54
C GLU A 331 17.21 -0.76 -19.65
N TRP A 332 16.93 -2.02 -20.01
CA TRP A 332 15.55 -2.52 -20.12
C TRP A 332 14.80 -2.47 -18.79
N VAL A 333 15.48 -2.67 -17.66
CA VAL A 333 14.89 -2.60 -16.32
C VAL A 333 14.50 -1.16 -16.00
N LEU A 334 15.36 -0.20 -16.32
CA LEU A 334 15.09 1.22 -16.12
C LEU A 334 13.92 1.70 -17.00
N ALA A 335 13.91 1.30 -18.27
CA ALA A 335 12.80 1.61 -19.18
C ALA A 335 11.48 0.95 -18.76
N ALA A 336 11.52 -0.28 -18.23
CA ALA A 336 10.33 -0.99 -17.77
C ALA A 336 9.81 -0.47 -16.42
N LEU A 337 10.71 -0.06 -15.51
CA LEU A 337 10.36 0.68 -14.29
C LEU A 337 9.69 2.01 -14.65
N ALA A 338 10.32 2.85 -15.48
CA ALA A 338 9.80 4.16 -15.87
C ALA A 338 8.41 4.10 -16.52
N LYS A 339 8.13 3.05 -17.30
CA LYS A 339 6.82 2.78 -17.93
C LYS A 339 5.81 2.09 -17.00
N GLY A 340 6.15 1.85 -15.73
CA GLY A 340 5.31 1.16 -14.74
C GLY A 340 5.07 -0.32 -15.01
N GLN A 341 5.84 -0.93 -15.92
CA GLN A 341 5.75 -2.35 -16.28
C GLN A 341 6.41 -3.24 -15.22
N LEU A 342 7.43 -2.73 -14.54
CA LEU A 342 7.98 -3.31 -13.32
C LEU A 342 7.56 -2.49 -12.10
N PRO A 343 7.29 -3.11 -10.94
CA PRO A 343 7.01 -2.40 -9.70
C PRO A 343 8.31 -1.92 -9.01
N PRO A 344 8.26 -0.86 -8.18
CA PRO A 344 9.37 -0.46 -7.32
C PRO A 344 9.94 -1.58 -6.43
N PHE A 345 9.11 -2.59 -6.09
CA PHE A 345 9.57 -3.80 -5.39
C PHE A 345 10.78 -4.49 -6.07
N ILE A 346 10.87 -4.45 -7.41
CA ILE A 346 12.01 -5.02 -8.14
C ILE A 346 13.26 -4.18 -7.96
N SER A 347 13.15 -2.84 -8.01
CA SER A 347 14.29 -1.94 -7.80
C SER A 347 14.79 -2.00 -6.34
N ASP A 348 13.89 -2.11 -5.37
CA ASP A 348 14.20 -2.27 -3.94
C ASP A 348 14.97 -3.56 -3.66
N ALA A 349 14.49 -4.67 -4.22
CA ALA A 349 15.15 -5.97 -4.12
C ALA A 349 16.53 -5.94 -4.80
N LEU A 350 16.61 -5.39 -6.02
CA LEU A 350 17.83 -5.35 -6.82
C LEU A 350 18.93 -4.48 -6.20
N VAL A 351 18.60 -3.27 -5.75
CA VAL A 351 19.56 -2.26 -5.29
C VAL A 351 19.79 -2.34 -3.79
N LEU A 352 18.71 -2.33 -2.99
CA LEU A 352 18.78 -2.25 -1.53
C LEU A 352 18.88 -3.63 -0.85
N ARG A 353 18.62 -4.72 -1.60
CA ARG A 353 18.44 -6.10 -1.09
C ARG A 353 17.46 -6.17 0.09
N ARG A 354 16.51 -5.24 0.11
CA ARG A 354 15.61 -4.99 1.25
C ARG A 354 14.26 -4.53 0.74
N THR A 355 13.20 -5.20 1.17
CA THR A 355 11.82 -4.90 0.73
C THR A 355 10.89 -4.71 1.93
N PHE A 356 9.86 -3.87 1.76
CA PHE A 356 8.81 -3.66 2.76
C PHE A 356 7.53 -4.38 2.35
N LEU A 357 7.09 -5.35 3.16
CA LEU A 357 5.88 -6.11 2.86
C LEU A 357 4.65 -5.32 3.29
N HIS A 358 3.77 -5.06 2.32
CA HIS A 358 2.62 -4.17 2.48
C HIS A 358 1.61 -4.71 3.50
N THR A 359 1.22 -3.89 4.48
CA THR A 359 0.27 -4.31 5.52
C THR A 359 -1.15 -4.46 4.96
N GLN A 360 -1.80 -5.59 5.25
CA GLN A 360 -3.20 -5.87 4.90
C GLN A 360 -4.09 -5.91 6.16
N VAL A 361 -5.41 -5.75 5.99
CA VAL A 361 -6.40 -5.91 7.08
C VAL A 361 -6.65 -7.40 7.33
N GLU A 362 -5.74 -8.03 8.07
CA GLU A 362 -5.70 -9.48 8.29
C GLU A 362 -5.81 -9.90 9.78
N HIS A 363 -5.85 -11.21 10.03
CA HIS A 363 -5.89 -11.77 11.39
C HIS A 363 -4.54 -11.61 12.11
N MET A 364 -4.34 -10.51 12.82
CA MET A 364 -3.04 -10.10 13.38
C MET A 364 -2.35 -11.11 14.31
N GLN A 365 -3.09 -12.00 14.97
CA GLN A 365 -2.51 -13.08 15.81
C GLN A 365 -1.95 -14.28 15.01
N ARG A 366 -2.19 -14.33 13.69
CA ARG A 366 -1.59 -15.34 12.79
C ARG A 366 -0.29 -14.80 12.19
N PRO A 367 0.60 -15.67 11.69
CA PRO A 367 1.72 -15.27 10.83
C PRO A 367 1.25 -14.38 9.68
N SER A 368 2.13 -13.54 9.12
CA SER A 368 1.71 -12.65 8.02
C SER A 368 1.19 -13.43 6.81
N ALA A 369 0.13 -12.93 6.18
CA ALA A 369 -0.35 -13.41 4.89
C ALA A 369 0.74 -13.44 3.79
N HIS A 370 1.85 -12.70 3.93
CA HIS A 370 2.96 -12.75 2.98
C HIS A 370 3.88 -13.96 3.13
N ARG A 371 3.71 -14.78 4.17
CA ARG A 371 4.52 -15.98 4.39
C ARG A 371 4.30 -17.05 3.31
N ILE A 372 3.07 -17.18 2.80
CA ILE A 372 2.73 -18.16 1.74
C ILE A 372 3.35 -17.82 0.37
N SER A 373 3.61 -16.54 0.10
CA SER A 373 4.22 -16.06 -1.13
C SER A 373 5.74 -15.92 -1.04
N GLN A 374 6.35 -16.25 0.11
CA GLN A 374 7.80 -16.23 0.31
C GLN A 374 8.57 -17.09 -0.73
N PRO A 375 8.14 -18.31 -1.11
CA PRO A 375 8.84 -19.09 -2.14
C PRO A 375 8.82 -18.41 -3.53
N ILE A 376 7.77 -17.67 -3.85
CA ILE A 376 7.71 -16.87 -5.09
C ILE A 376 8.72 -15.71 -5.01
N ARG A 377 8.82 -15.04 -3.86
CA ARG A 377 9.84 -13.99 -3.62
C ARG A 377 11.25 -14.53 -3.67
N GLN A 378 11.52 -15.73 -3.13
CA GLN A 378 12.84 -16.36 -3.19
C GLN A 378 13.30 -16.58 -4.64
N VAL A 379 12.40 -16.99 -5.54
CA VAL A 379 12.69 -17.08 -6.98
C VAL A 379 12.94 -15.70 -7.59
N ILE A 380 12.11 -14.68 -7.30
CA ILE A 380 12.34 -13.30 -7.77
C ILE A 380 13.73 -12.80 -7.33
N TYR A 381 14.09 -12.99 -6.06
CA TYR A 381 15.39 -12.62 -5.51
C TYR A 381 16.54 -13.38 -6.19
N GLY A 382 16.37 -14.68 -6.46
CA GLY A 382 17.33 -15.49 -7.21
C GLY A 382 17.59 -14.97 -8.62
N LEU A 383 16.55 -14.49 -9.32
CA LEU A 383 16.67 -13.88 -10.66
C LEU A 383 17.34 -12.50 -10.64
N LEU A 384 17.30 -11.77 -9.52
CA LEU A 384 17.88 -10.43 -9.38
C LEU A 384 19.34 -10.40 -8.91
N LEU A 385 19.87 -11.53 -8.40
CA LEU A 385 21.15 -11.55 -7.69
C LEU A 385 22.39 -11.13 -8.50
N ASN A 386 22.45 -11.52 -9.77
CA ASN A 386 23.64 -11.38 -10.62
C ASN A 386 23.65 -10.09 -11.46
N ALA A 387 22.58 -9.31 -11.39
CA ALA A 387 22.31 -8.18 -12.29
C ALA A 387 23.13 -6.90 -12.00
N CYS A 388 23.88 -6.85 -10.89
CA CYS A 388 24.58 -5.66 -10.43
C CYS A 388 26.10 -5.94 -10.30
N PRO A 389 26.92 -5.58 -11.30
CA PRO A 389 28.36 -5.86 -11.30
C PRO A 389 29.16 -4.87 -10.42
N ARG A 390 29.02 -4.95 -9.09
CA ARG A 390 29.88 -4.35 -8.05
C ARG A 390 29.46 -4.86 -6.66
N ARG A 391 30.33 -5.14 -5.68
CA ARG A 391 31.79 -4.91 -5.55
C ARG A 391 32.54 -6.22 -5.29
N GLU A 392 33.61 -6.48 -6.04
CA GLU A 392 34.64 -7.48 -5.73
C GLU A 392 35.53 -7.01 -4.56
N ALA A 393 34.98 -6.85 -3.35
CA ALA A 393 35.72 -6.34 -2.19
C ALA A 393 35.19 -6.75 -0.81
N LEU A 394 34.22 -7.67 -0.73
CA LEU A 394 33.78 -8.24 0.56
C LEU A 394 33.87 -9.78 0.53
N PRO A 395 34.11 -10.42 1.68
CA PRO A 395 34.10 -11.89 1.78
C PRO A 395 32.74 -12.46 1.36
N PRO A 396 32.66 -13.75 1.00
CA PRO A 396 31.42 -14.40 0.57
C PRO A 396 30.40 -14.45 1.70
N GLN A 397 29.64 -13.37 1.86
CA GLN A 397 28.48 -13.30 2.74
C GLN A 397 27.36 -14.14 2.13
N PRO A 398 26.54 -14.84 2.95
CA PRO A 398 25.39 -15.55 2.44
C PRO A 398 24.46 -14.57 1.69
N LEU A 399 24.04 -14.95 0.49
CA LEU A 399 23.17 -14.14 -0.37
C LEU A 399 21.78 -14.07 0.28
N VAL A 400 21.55 -12.97 0.99
CA VAL A 400 20.44 -12.75 1.91
C VAL A 400 19.70 -11.49 1.53
N PHE A 401 18.37 -11.57 1.53
CA PHE A 401 17.47 -10.43 1.39
C PHE A 401 16.82 -10.12 2.73
N SER A 402 16.65 -8.83 3.03
CA SER A 402 16.05 -8.33 4.27
C SER A 402 14.59 -7.93 4.04
N GLU A 403 13.64 -8.69 4.56
CA GLU A 403 12.21 -8.36 4.46
C GLU A 403 11.76 -7.64 5.74
N VAL A 404 11.19 -6.44 5.62
CA VAL A 404 10.48 -5.81 6.73
C VAL A 404 9.03 -6.26 6.70
N GLU A 405 8.69 -7.15 7.62
CA GLU A 405 7.38 -7.79 7.71
C GLU A 405 6.64 -7.43 9.01
N ARG A 406 5.35 -7.76 9.06
CA ARG A 406 4.52 -7.64 10.26
C ARG A 406 4.69 -8.86 11.16
N ILE A 407 5.02 -8.62 12.44
CA ILE A 407 4.86 -9.61 13.51
C ILE A 407 3.91 -9.06 14.57
N ASN A 408 2.77 -9.74 14.74
CA ASN A 408 1.69 -9.32 15.62
C ASN A 408 1.24 -7.87 15.30
N LYS A 409 1.58 -6.91 16.18
CA LYS A 409 1.22 -5.49 16.08
C LYS A 409 2.44 -4.58 15.83
N ASN A 410 3.58 -5.15 15.45
CA ASN A 410 4.83 -4.42 15.24
C ASN A 410 5.54 -4.93 13.96
N ILE A 411 6.60 -4.24 13.54
CA ILE A 411 7.49 -4.67 12.46
C ILE A 411 8.61 -5.58 12.99
N LYS A 412 9.11 -6.48 12.14
CA LYS A 412 10.42 -7.13 12.30
C LYS A 412 11.11 -7.17 10.94
N THR A 413 12.43 -7.00 10.92
CA THR A 413 13.23 -7.39 9.76
C THR A 413 13.54 -8.89 9.86
N SER A 414 13.08 -9.68 8.90
CA SER A 414 13.47 -11.08 8.71
C SER A 414 14.48 -11.21 7.58
N VAL A 415 15.25 -12.29 7.63
CA VAL A 415 16.29 -12.64 6.66
C VAL A 415 15.77 -13.80 5.83
N VAL A 416 15.70 -13.61 4.52
CA VAL A 416 15.27 -14.63 3.56
C VAL A 416 16.49 -15.10 2.78
N ALA A 417 16.76 -16.41 2.86
CA ALA A 417 17.75 -17.08 2.04
C ALA A 417 17.22 -17.28 0.61
N VAL A 418 18.08 -17.05 -0.37
CA VAL A 418 17.72 -17.20 -1.79
C VAL A 418 17.68 -18.68 -2.18
N GLU A 419 16.63 -19.07 -2.91
CA GLU A 419 16.60 -20.33 -3.64
C GLU A 419 16.92 -20.06 -5.11
N PHE A 420 17.95 -20.71 -5.63
CA PHE A 420 18.28 -20.63 -7.06
C PHE A 420 17.29 -21.49 -7.86
N PRO A 421 16.75 -20.99 -8.99
CA PRO A 421 16.17 -21.85 -10.01
C PRO A 421 17.19 -22.92 -10.43
N LYS A 422 16.71 -24.13 -10.76
CA LYS A 422 17.59 -25.28 -11.07
C LYS A 422 18.47 -25.05 -12.29
N ASP A 423 17.95 -24.28 -13.25
CA ASP A 423 18.70 -23.76 -14.38
C ASP A 423 19.15 -22.33 -14.04
N HIS A 424 20.41 -22.00 -14.29
CA HIS A 424 21.00 -20.70 -13.95
C HIS A 424 20.47 -19.56 -14.86
N PHE A 425 19.25 -19.09 -14.59
CA PHE A 425 18.67 -17.92 -15.23
C PHE A 425 19.12 -16.64 -14.53
N ASP A 426 19.80 -15.78 -15.29
CA ASP A 426 20.23 -14.44 -14.89
C ASP A 426 19.31 -13.37 -15.51
N LEU A 427 19.18 -12.21 -14.88
CA LEU A 427 18.38 -11.07 -15.34
C LEU A 427 18.77 -10.63 -16.77
N SER A 428 20.06 -10.68 -17.09
CA SER A 428 20.60 -10.42 -18.43
C SER A 428 20.09 -11.43 -19.46
N ASN A 429 20.03 -12.71 -19.07
CA ASN A 429 19.65 -13.81 -19.97
C ASN A 429 18.11 -13.92 -20.12
N LEU A 430 17.31 -13.34 -19.22
CA LEU A 430 15.84 -13.38 -19.31
C LEU A 430 15.32 -12.84 -20.66
N MET A 431 15.96 -11.80 -21.21
CA MET A 431 15.67 -11.23 -22.52
C MET A 431 15.80 -12.24 -23.67
N GLU A 432 16.72 -13.20 -23.56
CA GLU A 432 17.02 -14.20 -24.60
C GLU A 432 16.15 -15.46 -24.48
N LEU A 433 15.57 -15.71 -23.31
CA LEU A 433 14.72 -16.88 -23.08
C LEU A 433 13.49 -16.89 -23.99
N SER A 434 13.22 -18.05 -24.60
CA SER A 434 11.98 -18.27 -25.36
C SER A 434 10.74 -18.08 -24.48
N LEU A 435 9.61 -17.67 -25.08
CA LEU A 435 8.31 -17.58 -24.39
C LEU A 435 7.96 -18.89 -23.68
N ALA A 436 8.28 -20.04 -24.29
CA ALA A 436 8.08 -21.35 -23.69
C ALA A 436 8.96 -21.56 -22.44
N SER A 437 10.23 -21.13 -22.44
CA SER A 437 11.11 -21.21 -21.27
C SER A 437 10.60 -20.34 -20.13
N ARG A 438 10.22 -19.09 -20.41
CA ARG A 438 9.66 -18.16 -19.41
C ARG A 438 8.34 -18.66 -18.82
N GLN A 439 7.49 -19.27 -19.65
CA GLN A 439 6.28 -19.95 -19.18
C GLN A 439 6.59 -21.18 -18.31
N ILE A 440 7.65 -21.95 -18.57
CA ILE A 440 8.04 -23.11 -17.73
C ILE A 440 8.37 -22.60 -16.35
N LEU A 441 9.30 -21.64 -16.25
CA LEU A 441 9.78 -21.06 -15.00
C LEU A 441 8.62 -20.55 -14.13
N LEU A 442 7.73 -19.73 -14.70
CA LEU A 442 6.54 -19.25 -13.98
C LEU A 442 5.62 -20.38 -13.50
N THR A 443 5.34 -21.39 -14.33
CA THR A 443 4.48 -22.52 -13.94
C THR A 443 5.14 -23.46 -12.91
N GLU A 444 6.46 -23.59 -12.92
CA GLU A 444 7.22 -24.37 -11.94
C GLU A 444 7.28 -23.67 -10.58
N THR A 445 7.54 -22.36 -10.55
CA THR A 445 7.47 -21.55 -9.32
C THR A 445 6.08 -21.63 -8.68
N LEU A 446 5.03 -21.56 -9.50
CA LEU A 446 3.64 -21.72 -9.04
C LEU A 446 3.24 -23.19 -8.80
N LYS A 447 4.10 -24.17 -9.09
CA LYS A 447 3.83 -25.61 -8.91
C LYS A 447 2.53 -26.06 -9.59
N VAL A 448 2.31 -25.65 -10.84
CA VAL A 448 1.11 -25.98 -11.65
C VAL A 448 1.51 -26.57 -13.00
N LYS A 449 0.88 -27.68 -13.40
CA LYS A 449 1.08 -28.27 -14.73
C LYS A 449 0.35 -27.46 -15.81
N ARG A 450 1.03 -27.19 -16.93
CA ARG A 450 0.48 -26.47 -18.10
C ARG A 450 -0.85 -27.02 -18.60
N THR A 451 -0.98 -28.35 -18.66
CA THR A 451 -2.19 -29.06 -19.10
C THR A 451 -3.46 -28.70 -18.32
N ILE A 452 -3.32 -28.15 -17.12
CA ILE A 452 -4.42 -27.70 -16.26
C ILE A 452 -4.84 -26.25 -16.59
N LEU A 453 -3.94 -25.46 -17.17
CA LEU A 453 -4.16 -24.07 -17.59
C LEU A 453 -4.57 -23.93 -19.06
N ASP A 454 -4.32 -24.93 -19.90
CA ASP A 454 -4.70 -24.93 -21.32
C ASP A 454 -6.19 -24.64 -21.59
N PRO A 455 -7.18 -25.22 -20.87
CA PRO A 455 -8.60 -24.90 -21.10
C PRO A 455 -9.06 -23.57 -20.49
N ILE A 456 -8.18 -22.83 -19.79
CA ILE A 456 -8.53 -21.62 -19.06
C ILE A 456 -8.34 -20.38 -19.95
N PRO A 457 -9.27 -19.39 -19.96
CA PRO A 457 -9.11 -18.15 -20.70
C PRO A 457 -7.80 -17.42 -20.36
N ALA A 458 -7.15 -16.82 -21.35
CA ALA A 458 -5.78 -16.29 -21.22
C ALA A 458 -5.58 -15.33 -20.01
N LEU A 459 -6.48 -14.36 -19.82
CA LEU A 459 -6.46 -13.40 -18.70
C LEU A 459 -6.70 -14.05 -17.32
N LEU A 460 -7.21 -15.29 -17.27
CA LEU A 460 -7.45 -16.05 -16.04
C LEU A 460 -6.39 -17.13 -15.78
N LYS A 461 -5.46 -17.39 -16.71
CA LYS A 461 -4.40 -18.41 -16.52
C LYS A 461 -3.53 -18.12 -15.31
N LEU A 462 -3.03 -16.89 -15.16
CA LEU A 462 -2.22 -16.50 -14.00
C LEU A 462 -3.03 -16.51 -12.68
N PRO A 463 -4.22 -15.88 -12.56
CA PRO A 463 -5.06 -16.01 -11.36
C PRO A 463 -5.38 -17.45 -10.95
N VAL A 464 -5.68 -18.33 -11.91
CA VAL A 464 -5.95 -19.76 -11.62
C VAL A 464 -4.69 -20.49 -11.18
N ALA A 465 -3.55 -20.23 -11.81
CA ALA A 465 -2.27 -20.80 -11.39
C ALA A 465 -1.92 -20.39 -9.95
N VAL A 466 -2.13 -19.10 -9.60
CA VAL A 466 -1.99 -18.57 -8.24
C VAL A 466 -2.99 -19.22 -7.27
N SER A 467 -4.25 -19.41 -7.65
CA SER A 467 -5.23 -20.14 -6.82
C SER A 467 -4.82 -21.60 -6.59
N CYS A 468 -4.29 -22.29 -7.61
CA CYS A 468 -3.75 -23.65 -7.46
C CYS A 468 -2.51 -23.68 -6.54
N TYR A 469 -1.60 -22.71 -6.65
CA TYR A 469 -0.45 -22.58 -5.74
C TYR A 469 -0.90 -22.35 -4.29
N TRP A 470 -1.82 -21.40 -4.09
CA TRP A 470 -2.37 -21.05 -2.77
C TRP A 470 -2.95 -22.28 -2.07
N LEU A 471 -3.82 -23.04 -2.75
CA LEU A 471 -4.48 -24.23 -2.20
C LEU A 471 -3.52 -25.36 -1.78
N GLN A 472 -2.31 -25.45 -2.33
CA GLN A 472 -1.34 -26.49 -2.00
C GLN A 472 -0.67 -26.30 -0.62
N HIS A 473 -0.73 -25.11 -0.04
CA HIS A 473 0.00 -24.79 1.19
C HIS A 473 -0.84 -25.09 2.43
N SER A 474 -0.29 -25.88 3.35
CA SER A 474 -0.93 -26.28 4.61
C SER A 474 -1.23 -25.12 5.56
N GLU A 475 -0.55 -23.97 5.42
CA GLU A 475 -0.87 -22.74 6.13
C GLU A 475 -2.19 -22.10 5.66
N THR A 476 -2.74 -22.52 4.51
CA THR A 476 -4.08 -22.10 4.08
C THR A 476 -5.15 -22.86 4.85
N LYS A 477 -5.71 -22.21 5.87
CA LYS A 477 -6.98 -22.63 6.48
C LYS A 477 -8.18 -22.23 5.60
N ALA A 478 -7.99 -22.31 4.28
CA ALA A 478 -9.04 -22.09 3.31
C ALA A 478 -10.15 -23.12 3.50
N LYS A 479 -11.35 -22.81 3.00
CA LYS A 479 -12.52 -23.69 3.03
C LYS A 479 -13.16 -23.69 1.65
N LYS A 480 -13.95 -24.71 1.33
CA LYS A 480 -14.64 -24.83 0.04
C LYS A 480 -15.31 -23.52 -0.40
N HIS A 481 -16.06 -22.87 0.50
CA HIS A 481 -16.77 -21.62 0.20
C HIS A 481 -15.83 -20.43 -0.09
N HIS A 482 -14.62 -20.37 0.49
CA HIS A 482 -13.64 -19.33 0.13
C HIS A 482 -13.22 -19.47 -1.34
N LEU A 483 -12.90 -20.70 -1.77
CA LEU A 483 -12.55 -20.98 -3.17
C LEU A 483 -13.74 -20.71 -4.11
N GLN A 484 -14.94 -21.16 -3.73
CA GLN A 484 -16.15 -20.93 -4.54
C GLN A 484 -16.47 -19.43 -4.69
N ALA A 485 -16.39 -18.65 -3.60
CA ALA A 485 -16.61 -17.21 -3.63
C ALA A 485 -15.55 -16.48 -4.48
N LEU A 486 -14.27 -16.86 -4.34
CA LEU A 486 -13.17 -16.32 -5.14
C LEU A 486 -13.39 -16.56 -6.64
N LEU A 487 -13.68 -17.80 -7.04
CA LEU A 487 -13.91 -18.16 -8.44
C LEU A 487 -15.18 -17.52 -9.02
N LEU A 488 -16.23 -17.32 -8.21
CA LEU A 488 -17.40 -16.54 -8.61
C LEU A 488 -17.08 -15.06 -8.83
N GLY A 489 -16.20 -14.48 -8.00
CA GLY A 489 -15.69 -13.11 -8.19
C GLY A 489 -14.97 -12.93 -9.53
N MET A 490 -14.13 -13.90 -9.91
CA MET A 490 -13.42 -13.91 -11.20
C MET A 490 -14.34 -13.92 -12.44
N LEU A 491 -15.63 -14.22 -12.29
CA LEU A 491 -16.60 -14.20 -13.39
C LEU A 491 -17.09 -12.79 -13.75
N LEU A 492 -16.86 -11.77 -12.91
CA LEU A 492 -17.35 -10.39 -13.16
C LEU A 492 -16.86 -9.84 -14.51
N GLY A 493 -15.56 -9.94 -14.78
CA GLY A 493 -14.95 -9.51 -16.05
C GLY A 493 -15.58 -10.21 -17.27
N PRO A 494 -15.55 -11.56 -17.33
CA PRO A 494 -16.22 -12.34 -18.37
C PRO A 494 -17.71 -12.01 -18.54
N LEU A 495 -18.47 -11.86 -17.46
CA LEU A 495 -19.89 -11.50 -17.50
C LEU A 495 -20.10 -10.11 -18.12
N GLN A 496 -19.32 -9.11 -17.72
CA GLN A 496 -19.42 -7.77 -18.28
C GLN A 496 -19.03 -7.74 -19.77
N ALA A 497 -18.07 -8.56 -20.20
CA ALA A 497 -17.73 -8.75 -21.61
C ALA A 497 -18.88 -9.40 -22.40
N ILE A 498 -19.60 -10.37 -21.83
CA ILE A 498 -20.80 -10.97 -22.46
C ILE A 498 -21.91 -9.92 -22.62
N ILE A 499 -22.17 -9.12 -21.59
CA ILE A 499 -23.21 -8.07 -21.59
C ILE A 499 -22.87 -6.99 -22.65
N SER A 500 -21.61 -6.56 -22.70
CA SER A 500 -21.14 -5.47 -23.58
C SER A 500 -20.95 -5.88 -25.04
N SER A 501 -20.96 -7.17 -25.36
CA SER A 501 -20.68 -7.69 -26.70
C SER A 501 -21.83 -7.38 -27.68
N PRO A 502 -21.57 -6.66 -28.80
CA PRO A 502 -22.55 -6.55 -29.88
C PRO A 502 -22.71 -7.90 -30.59
N GLY A 503 -23.94 -8.29 -30.92
CA GLY A 503 -24.24 -9.48 -31.74
C GLY A 503 -24.60 -10.79 -30.99
N LYS A 504 -24.52 -10.86 -29.65
CA LYS A 504 -25.05 -12.02 -28.90
C LYS A 504 -26.57 -11.91 -28.69
N GLU A 505 -27.26 -13.05 -28.79
CA GLU A 505 -28.70 -13.20 -28.49
C GLU A 505 -29.10 -12.52 -27.17
N GLU A 506 -30.20 -11.78 -27.20
CA GLU A 506 -30.68 -10.98 -26.05
C GLU A 506 -30.98 -11.85 -24.83
N GLN A 507 -31.39 -13.10 -25.02
CA GLN A 507 -31.64 -14.06 -23.95
C GLN A 507 -30.34 -14.45 -23.19
N ARG A 508 -29.20 -14.54 -23.90
CA ARG A 508 -27.88 -14.79 -23.28
C ARG A 508 -27.41 -13.58 -22.47
N LYS A 509 -27.61 -12.37 -23.01
CA LYS A 509 -27.35 -11.10 -22.30
C LYS A 509 -28.22 -10.97 -21.06
N GLY A 510 -29.51 -11.31 -21.15
CA GLY A 510 -30.44 -11.31 -20.03
C GLY A 510 -30.02 -12.25 -18.90
N GLY A 511 -29.51 -13.44 -19.23
CA GLY A 511 -28.95 -14.38 -18.25
C GLY A 511 -27.70 -13.83 -17.54
N ALA A 512 -26.72 -13.35 -18.31
CA ALA A 512 -25.51 -12.74 -17.79
C ALA A 512 -25.77 -11.50 -16.92
N ARG A 513 -26.71 -10.63 -17.35
CA ARG A 513 -27.12 -9.43 -16.61
C ARG A 513 -27.79 -9.77 -15.29
N LYS A 514 -28.73 -10.73 -15.28
CA LYS A 514 -29.36 -11.20 -14.03
C LYS A 514 -28.32 -11.76 -13.05
N LEU A 515 -27.37 -12.58 -13.51
CA LEU A 515 -26.29 -13.09 -12.66
C LEU A 515 -25.41 -11.95 -12.11
N TYR A 516 -25.04 -10.98 -12.95
CA TYR A 516 -24.30 -9.79 -12.53
C TYR A 516 -25.04 -8.99 -11.45
N GLU A 517 -26.36 -8.80 -11.60
CA GLU A 517 -27.23 -8.16 -10.61
C GLU A 517 -27.39 -8.98 -9.30
N GLU A 518 -27.21 -10.31 -9.33
CA GLU A 518 -27.14 -11.15 -8.11
C GLU A 518 -25.80 -10.97 -7.37
N LEU A 519 -24.68 -10.96 -8.12
CA LEU A 519 -23.36 -10.70 -7.57
C LEU A 519 -23.28 -9.29 -6.98
N GLN A 520 -23.81 -8.26 -7.66
CA GLN A 520 -23.86 -6.91 -7.11
C GLN A 520 -24.72 -6.80 -5.84
N ARG A 521 -25.84 -7.53 -5.74
CA ARG A 521 -26.60 -7.66 -4.48
C ARG A 521 -25.79 -8.35 -3.38
N ALA A 522 -24.99 -9.37 -3.70
CA ALA A 522 -24.07 -9.99 -2.74
C ALA A 522 -22.99 -9.02 -2.25
N LYS A 523 -22.44 -8.17 -3.13
CA LYS A 523 -21.50 -7.08 -2.79
C LYS A 523 -22.12 -6.03 -1.86
N GLN A 524 -23.35 -5.61 -2.14
CA GLN A 524 -24.09 -4.62 -1.35
C GLN A 524 -24.62 -5.15 -0.02
N THR A 525 -24.72 -6.48 0.15
CA THR A 525 -25.17 -7.10 1.39
C THR A 525 -24.04 -6.98 2.42
N GLN A 526 -23.95 -5.85 3.12
CA GLN A 526 -22.84 -5.55 4.02
C GLN A 526 -22.52 -6.75 4.95
N PRO A 527 -21.24 -7.11 5.12
CA PRO A 527 -20.83 -7.93 6.25
C PRO A 527 -21.23 -7.20 7.53
N GLY A 528 -21.74 -7.96 8.51
CA GLY A 528 -22.17 -7.37 9.79
C GLY A 528 -21.01 -6.64 10.46
N THR A 529 -21.30 -5.96 11.58
CA THR A 529 -20.42 -4.98 12.26
C THR A 529 -19.00 -5.44 12.63
N ARG A 530 -18.62 -6.69 12.34
CA ARG A 530 -17.28 -7.24 12.54
C ARG A 530 -16.84 -8.09 11.35
N LEU A 531 -15.62 -7.83 10.87
CA LEU A 531 -14.91 -8.62 9.86
C LEU A 531 -14.72 -10.08 10.32
N ASP A 532 -15.06 -11.05 9.46
CA ASP A 532 -14.61 -12.44 9.64
C ASP A 532 -13.11 -12.51 9.32
N LEU A 533 -12.30 -12.49 10.37
CA LEU A 533 -10.84 -12.50 10.31
C LEU A 533 -10.27 -13.75 9.64
N ASP A 534 -10.96 -14.89 9.72
CA ASP A 534 -10.50 -16.15 9.11
C ASP A 534 -10.69 -16.12 7.60
N THR A 535 -11.83 -15.62 7.14
CA THR A 535 -12.09 -15.38 5.70
C THR A 535 -11.17 -14.27 5.17
N ALA A 536 -11.03 -13.15 5.90
CA ALA A 536 -10.18 -12.03 5.50
C ALA A 536 -8.72 -12.42 5.32
N HIS A 537 -8.14 -13.12 6.31
CA HIS A 537 -6.76 -13.58 6.25
C HIS A 537 -6.54 -14.61 5.12
N ALA A 538 -7.51 -15.49 4.86
CA ALA A 538 -7.43 -16.43 3.72
C ALA A 538 -7.38 -15.69 2.36
N PHE A 539 -8.16 -14.62 2.19
CA PHE A 539 -8.06 -13.80 0.97
C PHE A 539 -6.82 -12.91 0.94
N CYS A 540 -6.33 -12.39 2.08
CA CYS A 540 -5.05 -11.68 2.14
C CYS A 540 -3.86 -12.56 1.72
N GLN A 541 -3.89 -13.85 2.08
CA GLN A 541 -2.92 -14.85 1.62
C GLN A 541 -2.98 -15.01 0.08
N TRP A 542 -4.18 -15.17 -0.49
CA TRP A 542 -4.34 -15.29 -1.94
C TRP A 542 -3.91 -14.02 -2.69
N GLN A 543 -4.28 -12.83 -2.20
CA GLN A 543 -3.87 -11.56 -2.80
C GLN A 543 -2.35 -11.38 -2.77
N SER A 544 -1.67 -11.81 -1.69
CA SER A 544 -0.20 -11.80 -1.61
C SER A 544 0.44 -12.74 -2.64
N CYS A 545 -0.09 -13.96 -2.82
CA CYS A 545 0.36 -14.85 -3.89
C CYS A 545 0.11 -14.25 -5.29
N LEU A 546 -1.01 -13.54 -5.48
CA LEU A 546 -1.30 -12.87 -6.75
C LEU A 546 -0.34 -11.72 -7.04
N GLN A 547 -0.03 -10.89 -6.04
CA GLN A 547 0.93 -9.78 -6.20
C GLN A 547 2.31 -10.31 -6.61
N MET A 548 2.84 -11.31 -5.89
CA MET A 548 4.16 -11.86 -6.20
C MET A 548 4.16 -12.65 -7.51
N GLY A 549 3.06 -13.37 -7.82
CA GLY A 549 2.90 -14.04 -9.11
C GLY A 549 2.82 -13.07 -10.30
N LEU A 550 2.19 -11.90 -10.11
CA LEU A 550 2.16 -10.82 -11.10
C LEU A 550 3.55 -10.20 -11.30
N TYR A 551 4.27 -9.90 -10.21
CA TYR A 551 5.61 -9.34 -10.27
C TYR A 551 6.61 -10.29 -10.94
N LEU A 552 6.52 -11.60 -10.66
CA LEU A 552 7.30 -12.61 -11.37
C LEU A 552 6.91 -12.71 -12.85
N ASN A 553 5.61 -12.66 -13.18
CA ASN A 553 5.14 -12.63 -14.57
C ASN A 553 5.71 -11.41 -15.31
N GLN A 554 5.66 -10.21 -14.72
CA GLN A 554 6.22 -8.97 -15.27
C GLN A 554 7.74 -9.04 -15.47
N LEU A 555 8.49 -9.52 -14.47
CA LEU A 555 9.93 -9.73 -14.55
C LEU A 555 10.34 -10.70 -15.68
N LEU A 556 9.47 -11.66 -15.99
CA LEU A 556 9.62 -12.62 -17.09
C LEU A 556 9.03 -12.12 -18.42
N PHE A 557 8.85 -10.80 -18.61
CA PHE A 557 8.27 -10.19 -19.81
C PHE A 557 6.85 -10.67 -20.13
N SER A 558 6.03 -10.83 -19.10
CA SER A 558 4.61 -11.22 -19.14
C SER A 558 4.30 -12.46 -20.00
N PRO A 559 4.86 -13.65 -19.64
CA PRO A 559 4.68 -14.89 -20.39
C PRO A 559 3.22 -15.40 -20.36
N PHE A 560 2.41 -14.95 -19.39
CA PHE A 560 0.96 -14.90 -19.50
C PHE A 560 0.48 -13.44 -19.55
N PRO A 561 -0.62 -13.14 -20.27
CA PRO A 561 -1.26 -11.83 -20.22
C PRO A 561 -1.62 -11.44 -18.79
N GLU A 562 -1.41 -10.18 -18.43
CA GLU A 562 -1.81 -9.68 -17.12
C GLU A 562 -3.33 -9.77 -16.93
N PRO A 563 -3.81 -10.18 -15.74
CA PRO A 563 -5.23 -10.16 -15.44
C PRO A 563 -5.74 -8.73 -15.28
N ASP A 564 -6.99 -8.49 -15.67
CA ASP A 564 -7.72 -7.26 -15.40
C ASP A 564 -8.07 -7.20 -13.90
N LEU A 565 -7.21 -6.57 -13.11
CA LEU A 565 -7.36 -6.47 -11.65
C LEU A 565 -8.58 -5.63 -11.26
N THR A 566 -9.01 -4.72 -12.14
CA THR A 566 -10.22 -3.90 -11.93
C THR A 566 -11.50 -4.74 -11.86
N ARG A 567 -11.47 -6.00 -12.35
CA ARG A 567 -12.63 -6.90 -12.41
C ARG A 567 -12.37 -8.31 -11.88
N LEU A 568 -11.14 -8.63 -11.49
CA LEU A 568 -10.77 -9.95 -10.99
C LEU A 568 -11.25 -10.21 -9.55
N TYR A 569 -11.22 -9.17 -8.70
CA TYR A 569 -11.48 -9.29 -7.27
C TYR A 569 -12.22 -8.06 -6.73
N SER A 570 -13.24 -8.29 -5.92
CA SER A 570 -13.88 -7.29 -5.05
C SER A 570 -14.03 -7.92 -3.66
N GLY A 571 -13.44 -7.30 -2.66
CA GLY A 571 -13.46 -7.75 -1.27
C GLY A 571 -14.88 -7.91 -0.74
N SER A 572 -15.70 -6.88 -0.89
CA SER A 572 -17.10 -6.88 -0.44
C SER A 572 -17.91 -7.99 -1.10
N LEU A 573 -17.67 -8.25 -2.40
CA LEU A 573 -18.31 -9.35 -3.12
C LEU A 573 -17.92 -10.72 -2.55
N VAL A 574 -16.62 -11.03 -2.45
CA VAL A 574 -16.19 -12.38 -2.02
C VAL A 574 -16.57 -12.65 -0.56
N HIS A 575 -16.55 -11.64 0.31
CA HIS A 575 -17.04 -11.75 1.69
C HIS A 575 -18.58 -11.85 1.78
N GLY A 576 -19.31 -11.23 0.87
CA GLY A 576 -20.76 -11.42 0.68
C GLY A 576 -21.10 -12.86 0.28
N LEU A 577 -20.46 -13.34 -0.79
CA LEU A 577 -20.63 -14.70 -1.32
C LEU A 577 -20.28 -15.78 -0.29
N CYS A 578 -19.18 -15.64 0.45
CA CYS A 578 -18.82 -16.59 1.52
C CYS A 578 -19.97 -16.81 2.52
N ARG A 579 -20.67 -15.74 2.93
CA ARG A 579 -21.81 -15.85 3.86
C ARG A 579 -23.04 -16.44 3.21
N GLN A 580 -23.35 -16.08 1.96
CA GLN A 580 -24.47 -16.69 1.23
C GLN A 580 -24.28 -18.21 1.04
N LEU A 581 -23.06 -18.64 0.68
CA LEU A 581 -22.70 -20.05 0.52
C LEU A 581 -22.71 -20.82 1.86
N LEU A 582 -22.37 -20.16 2.97
CA LEU A 582 -22.52 -20.72 4.31
C LEU A 582 -23.99 -20.84 4.75
N ALA A 583 -24.86 -19.94 4.30
CA ALA A 583 -26.28 -19.90 4.61
C ALA A 583 -27.15 -20.87 3.77
N SER A 584 -26.54 -21.83 3.07
CA SER A 584 -27.17 -22.85 2.20
C SER A 584 -27.47 -22.44 0.74
N ALA A 585 -26.93 -21.33 0.23
CA ALA A 585 -26.97 -21.08 -1.22
C ALA A 585 -26.06 -22.09 -1.96
N SER A 586 -26.58 -22.76 -2.99
CA SER A 586 -25.74 -23.58 -3.88
C SER A 586 -25.18 -22.71 -5.02
N VAL A 587 -23.90 -22.91 -5.36
CA VAL A 587 -23.28 -22.21 -6.51
C VAL A 587 -24.02 -22.52 -7.82
N GLU A 588 -24.54 -23.74 -7.95
CA GLU A 588 -25.35 -24.18 -9.09
C GLU A 588 -26.65 -23.38 -9.23
N SER A 589 -27.31 -23.01 -8.11
CA SER A 589 -28.53 -22.18 -8.17
C SER A 589 -28.25 -20.77 -8.68
N LEU A 590 -27.13 -20.16 -8.29
CA LEU A 590 -26.69 -18.86 -8.79
C LEU A 590 -26.35 -18.93 -10.29
N LEU A 591 -25.56 -19.92 -10.69
CA LEU A 591 -25.06 -20.06 -12.06
C LEU A 591 -26.09 -20.59 -13.05
N SER A 592 -27.18 -21.22 -12.60
CA SER A 592 -28.28 -21.73 -13.44
C SER A 592 -28.86 -20.70 -14.43
N LYS A 593 -28.68 -19.41 -14.14
CA LYS A 593 -29.17 -18.27 -14.94
C LYS A 593 -28.27 -17.93 -16.14
N CYS A 594 -27.04 -18.45 -16.21
CA CYS A 594 -26.07 -18.16 -17.27
C CYS A 594 -25.19 -19.40 -17.57
N PRO A 595 -25.58 -20.25 -18.54
CA PRO A 595 -24.86 -21.50 -18.86
C PRO A 595 -23.39 -21.30 -19.21
N GLU A 596 -23.03 -20.22 -19.90
CA GLU A 596 -21.63 -19.92 -20.24
C GLU A 596 -20.78 -19.61 -19.00
N ALA A 597 -21.34 -18.88 -18.04
CA ALA A 597 -20.68 -18.61 -16.76
C ALA A 597 -20.62 -19.87 -15.89
N GLN A 598 -21.63 -20.74 -15.96
CA GLN A 598 -21.62 -22.06 -15.32
C GLN A 598 -20.51 -22.95 -15.88
N HIS A 599 -20.37 -23.04 -17.20
CA HIS A 599 -19.31 -23.79 -17.86
C HIS A 599 -17.92 -23.26 -17.49
N LEU A 600 -17.70 -21.94 -17.59
CA LEU A 600 -16.43 -21.32 -17.20
C LEU A 600 -16.10 -21.61 -15.72
N TYR A 601 -17.06 -21.43 -14.82
CA TYR A 601 -16.88 -21.76 -13.40
C TYR A 601 -16.52 -23.24 -13.20
N GLN A 602 -17.16 -24.17 -13.93
CA GLN A 602 -16.84 -25.61 -13.84
C GLN A 602 -15.39 -25.89 -14.30
N GLN A 603 -14.90 -25.21 -15.34
CA GLN A 603 -13.51 -25.32 -15.79
C GLN A 603 -12.54 -24.80 -14.71
N LEU A 604 -12.77 -23.59 -14.19
CA LEU A 604 -11.97 -22.97 -13.13
C LEU A 604 -11.95 -23.82 -11.84
N PHE A 605 -13.12 -24.33 -11.44
CA PHE A 605 -13.26 -25.20 -10.26
C PHE A 605 -12.57 -26.55 -10.46
N SER A 606 -12.63 -27.14 -11.66
CA SER A 606 -11.97 -28.41 -11.96
C SER A 606 -10.44 -28.27 -11.94
N ALA A 607 -9.91 -27.19 -12.50
CA ALA A 607 -8.47 -26.89 -12.51
C ALA A 607 -7.91 -26.69 -11.08
N THR A 608 -8.62 -25.95 -10.24
CA THR A 608 -8.24 -25.70 -8.84
C THR A 608 -8.47 -26.92 -7.94
N LYS A 609 -9.52 -27.71 -8.17
CA LYS A 609 -9.81 -28.95 -7.43
C LYS A 609 -8.67 -29.96 -7.50
N ALA A 610 -7.94 -30.03 -8.60
CA ALA A 610 -6.79 -30.93 -8.77
C ALA A 610 -5.63 -30.68 -7.78
N HIS A 611 -5.54 -29.47 -7.22
CA HIS A 611 -4.50 -29.05 -6.28
C HIS A 611 -5.04 -28.75 -4.87
N ALA A 612 -6.34 -28.94 -4.64
CA ALA A 612 -6.97 -28.72 -3.34
C ALA A 612 -6.78 -29.94 -2.42
N PRO A 613 -6.34 -29.78 -1.16
CA PRO A 613 -6.32 -30.88 -0.20
C PRO A 613 -7.67 -31.58 -0.10
N ALA A 614 -7.67 -32.91 0.02
CA ALA A 614 -8.87 -33.74 -0.01
C ALA A 614 -9.93 -33.31 1.03
N GLU A 615 -9.48 -32.80 2.19
CA GLU A 615 -10.30 -32.26 3.27
C GLU A 615 -11.18 -31.06 2.86
N LEU A 616 -10.77 -30.26 1.85
CA LEU A 616 -11.58 -29.16 1.30
C LEU A 616 -12.79 -29.63 0.51
N LEU A 617 -12.73 -30.86 -0.02
CA LEU A 617 -13.66 -31.37 -1.03
C LEU A 617 -14.68 -32.36 -0.45
N LEU A 618 -14.37 -32.95 0.70
CA LEU A 618 -15.28 -33.84 1.42
C LEU A 618 -16.51 -33.04 1.93
N PRO A 619 -17.74 -33.51 1.68
CA PRO A 619 -18.89 -33.07 2.46
C PRO A 619 -18.62 -33.37 3.93
N LYS A 620 -19.00 -32.46 4.85
CA LYS A 620 -18.97 -32.78 6.28
C LYS A 620 -19.83 -34.02 6.51
N GLY A 621 -19.18 -35.16 6.74
CA GLY A 621 -19.83 -36.39 7.16
C GLY A 621 -20.65 -36.07 8.40
N LYS A 622 -21.93 -36.47 8.41
CA LYS A 622 -22.80 -36.33 9.58
C LYS A 622 -22.05 -36.92 10.77
N SER A 623 -21.83 -36.11 11.81
CA SER A 623 -21.14 -36.53 13.03
C SER A 623 -21.75 -37.85 13.50
N SER A 624 -20.96 -38.92 13.49
CA SER A 624 -21.46 -40.25 13.80
C SER A 624 -22.03 -40.24 15.22
N SER A 625 -23.31 -40.59 15.33
CA SER A 625 -24.06 -40.59 16.57
C SER A 625 -23.29 -41.38 17.65
N ARG A 626 -23.06 -40.76 18.82
CA ARG A 626 -22.51 -41.42 20.00
C ARG A 626 -23.18 -42.80 20.17
N LYS A 627 -22.40 -43.89 20.05
CA LYS A 627 -22.89 -45.24 20.34
C LYS A 627 -23.38 -45.27 21.79
N LYS A 628 -24.70 -45.40 22.00
CA LYS A 628 -25.29 -45.70 23.31
C LYS A 628 -24.70 -47.03 23.79
N LYS A 629 -23.84 -47.02 24.80
CA LYS A 629 -23.55 -48.22 25.59
C LYS A 629 -24.80 -48.52 26.41
N GLN A 630 -25.51 -49.60 26.06
CA GLN A 630 -26.51 -50.19 26.95
C GLN A 630 -25.80 -50.68 28.22
N LYS A 631 -26.37 -50.39 29.38
CA LYS A 631 -26.07 -51.09 30.62
C LYS A 631 -27.41 -51.53 31.21
N LYS A 632 -27.69 -52.84 31.20
CA LYS A 632 -28.90 -53.42 31.79
C LYS A 632 -28.88 -53.22 33.32
N GLN A 633 -30.06 -53.07 33.90
CA GLN A 633 -30.28 -53.03 35.34
C GLN A 633 -29.97 -54.39 35.98
N GLY A 634 -29.58 -54.35 37.26
CA GLY A 634 -29.44 -55.51 38.14
C GLY A 634 -29.44 -55.02 39.58
N THR A 635 -30.59 -55.16 40.25
CA THR A 635 -30.90 -54.62 41.58
C THR A 635 -30.54 -55.61 42.70
N SER A 636 -29.96 -55.14 43.80
CA SER A 636 -30.15 -55.74 45.15
C SER A 636 -29.70 -54.78 46.27
N GLN A 637 -30.24 -54.96 47.47
CA GLN A 637 -30.26 -53.98 48.57
C GLN A 637 -29.18 -54.16 49.64
N ALA A 638 -28.74 -53.02 50.20
CA ALA A 638 -28.49 -52.70 51.62
C ALA A 638 -27.85 -53.72 52.59
N LYS A 639 -26.71 -53.34 53.22
CA LYS A 639 -26.64 -52.78 54.60
C LYS A 639 -25.19 -52.51 55.09
N ASN A 640 -25.01 -51.38 55.80
CA ASN A 640 -24.04 -51.02 56.87
C ASN A 640 -22.65 -51.69 56.91
N ARG A 641 -21.51 -50.97 56.94
CA ARG A 641 -21.05 -50.14 58.09
C ARG A 641 -19.87 -49.19 57.73
N VAL A 642 -19.94 -47.97 58.28
CA VAL A 642 -18.89 -47.09 58.88
C VAL A 642 -17.43 -47.19 58.40
N GLY A 643 -16.86 -46.03 58.00
CA GLY A 643 -15.42 -45.82 57.82
C GLY A 643 -15.06 -44.44 57.26
N THR A 644 -15.17 -43.40 58.11
CA THR A 644 -14.28 -42.21 58.23
C THR A 644 -12.98 -42.20 57.40
N THR A 645 -12.48 -41.12 56.78
CA THR A 645 -12.88 -39.68 56.67
C THR A 645 -12.67 -39.21 55.20
N SER A 646 -12.72 -37.95 54.74
CA SER A 646 -12.88 -36.60 55.33
C SER A 646 -13.49 -35.62 54.30
N ASP A 647 -13.96 -34.46 54.78
CA ASP A 647 -14.54 -33.37 53.98
C ASP A 647 -13.46 -32.42 53.43
N THR A 648 -13.47 -31.98 52.16
CA THR A 648 -14.39 -31.07 51.44
C THR A 648 -14.51 -29.64 51.99
N ARG A 649 -14.15 -28.66 51.13
CA ARG A 649 -14.97 -27.52 50.64
C ARG A 649 -14.10 -26.68 49.69
N ASN A 650 -14.43 -26.52 48.41
CA ASN A 650 -15.59 -25.87 47.74
C ASN A 650 -15.39 -24.36 47.50
N TRP A 651 -15.82 -23.96 46.30
CA TRP A 651 -15.69 -22.63 45.71
C TRP A 651 -16.98 -21.81 45.80
N HIS A 652 -16.82 -20.50 45.55
CA HIS A 652 -17.83 -19.49 45.19
C HIS A 652 -18.71 -18.92 46.30
N GLU A 653 -18.69 -17.58 46.45
CA GLU A 653 -19.77 -16.71 45.91
C GLU A 653 -19.33 -15.23 45.84
N GLU A 654 -20.15 -14.40 45.20
CA GLU A 654 -19.90 -12.99 44.89
C GLU A 654 -20.33 -12.04 46.02
N SER A 655 -19.68 -10.87 46.14
CA SER A 655 -20.32 -9.52 46.14
C SER A 655 -19.60 -8.42 46.95
N ASN A 656 -19.56 -7.20 46.37
CA ASN A 656 -19.43 -5.88 47.04
C ASN A 656 -18.20 -5.57 47.94
N ARG A 657 -17.89 -4.32 48.32
CA ARG A 657 -17.88 -2.98 47.63
C ARG A 657 -17.22 -1.99 48.62
N PHE A 658 -16.24 -1.18 48.19
CA PHE A 658 -15.52 -0.14 48.98
C PHE A 658 -14.65 -0.61 50.17
N GLY A 659 -13.51 0.06 50.40
CA GLY A 659 -12.69 -0.12 51.62
C GLY A 659 -11.20 0.23 51.50
N VAL A 660 -10.87 1.53 51.54
CA VAL A 660 -9.72 2.18 52.24
C VAL A 660 -8.41 1.35 52.39
N LEU A 661 -7.32 1.62 51.65
CA LEU A 661 -6.26 2.63 51.87
C LEU A 661 -5.31 2.41 53.09
N MET A 662 -3.99 2.50 52.83
CA MET A 662 -2.86 2.67 53.80
C MET A 662 -2.55 1.44 54.71
N VAL A 663 -1.33 1.17 55.22
CA VAL A 663 -0.01 1.83 55.15
C VAL A 663 1.16 0.83 55.45
N ASP A 664 2.37 1.16 55.00
CA ASP A 664 3.75 0.75 55.40
C ASP A 664 4.13 -0.67 55.92
N ASN A 665 5.07 -1.32 55.20
CA ASN A 665 6.50 -1.62 55.55
C ASN A 665 6.95 -1.85 57.03
N PRO A 666 8.13 -2.49 57.31
CA PRO A 666 9.22 -2.95 56.41
C PRO A 666 9.81 -4.36 56.75
N GLU A 667 11.00 -4.65 56.19
CA GLU A 667 12.03 -5.64 56.61
C GLU A 667 11.68 -7.15 56.48
N ASP A 668 12.46 -7.96 55.76
CA ASP A 668 13.83 -8.30 56.15
C ASP A 668 14.81 -8.57 54.96
N HIS A 669 16.11 -8.50 55.23
CA HIS A 669 17.19 -8.58 54.22
C HIS A 669 17.76 -9.99 54.04
N THR A 670 18.21 -10.32 52.82
CA THR A 670 19.48 -11.06 52.65
C THR A 670 20.04 -10.93 51.22
N GLU A 671 21.11 -10.15 51.08
CA GLU A 671 22.02 -10.22 49.91
C GLU A 671 23.06 -11.33 50.13
N VAL A 672 23.39 -12.11 49.09
CA VAL A 672 24.77 -12.57 48.88
C VAL A 672 25.10 -12.55 47.38
N THR A 673 25.92 -11.58 46.98
CA THR A 673 26.65 -11.49 45.72
C THR A 673 27.78 -12.53 45.61
N LYS A 674 28.23 -12.84 44.38
CA LYS A 674 29.59 -12.55 43.82
C LYS A 674 29.79 -13.30 42.48
N LEU A 675 30.05 -12.60 41.37
CA LEU A 675 31.37 -12.12 40.87
C LEU A 675 32.24 -13.29 40.36
N GLU A 676 33.00 -13.16 39.26
CA GLU A 676 33.63 -11.94 38.70
C GLU A 676 33.21 -11.58 37.27
#